data_AF-A0AAN9TLF0-F1
#
_entry.id   AF-A0AAN9TLF0-F1
#
_cell.length_a   1.000
_cell.length_b   1.000
_cell.length_c   1.000
_cell.angle_alpha   90.00
_cell.angle_beta   90.00
_cell.angle_gamma   90.00
#
_symmetry.space_group_name_H-M   'P 1'
#
loop_
_entity.id
_entity.type
_entity.pdbx_description
1 polymer ?
#
loop_
_entity_poly.entity_id
_entity_poly.type
_entity_poly.pdbx_seq_one_letter_code
_entity_poly.pdbx_strand_id
1 'polypeptide(L)'
;MDGKLGQQIQNAGLPNTKLWQRVAIVRNTVSEYSPPPLPAACSSHPGYSRRTRNCIQCYRILALNERIKIVKTRGEAIQLTAQINKAIEIGDTFCNNCRINLTRITERYFKCIQCNKLCPVAERKRVLMTNKDTEKLAPVIDIPVRIGDTLCNRCRITSSRKSQRRSADTTECDPTSAKKRELQSSLPKLDIEIESSKPTTRSAKFHVGTTSMPSSSEPSKQLSRNDEHTALSTIHNTPSDCSSISQPLSQGSSIEDPTFQPPSDRPSSDEQYVLMPFKRPAATHKYCCICGAKSGLVVIPFQARLRLYIDERIYIPIENRCCPGHLLKDRLYADDIKKMAIISSLSYIPVTELKKFLDTLSLKVDETLLNKIGDYNMPEDRIFAITGYTWENIVEVRNLLKSMRNSHIRDITQALVVFLFKLRSGNSNSTIASILGIEHEQAVSKFVSQIIRAYEIDVLPNYFGIGTISREELISNHTTDVVKELLDVSNQLVIICDGTYLRHEKSGNNYYQRKSFSGQKKAPLCKPFTICSSDGYIIDIAGPFLATENDAVIMKKVMSNPTGLSSILQRKDIFVLDRGFRDIVSFLEEKDFEVMMPALKGKNKQLTCEQSNHSRIVTKIRWPVESVHGVLGQKNRLLHHQFSNKMLPQAKSIVRIAGFMYNKFCKRLGSDGELRPAIVDRMNSRKALPNDLSVEMEEKRWARRKTLFHDLTADKILDFPELTLDQLKLLFTGSYQLKQALSYLSELMGDRDDMAHVSVGILKEPTTPLTHTIKFVVQSRHMNSRKYRCFIRYLPSVNEINGIAAYVCECANGNRTVGTCSHIAALIYYLAHGRYQARIVRPNEVLSRLFVTGSENIVINEDSDED
;
A
#
# COMPACT_ATOMS: atom_id res chain seq x y z
N MET A 1 -8.54 -16.68 -11.81
CA MET A 1 -10.01 -16.66 -11.96
C MET A 1 -10.44 -15.22 -11.81
N ASP A 2 -10.48 -14.49 -12.92
CA ASP A 2 -11.02 -13.15 -13.03
C ASP A 2 -11.86 -13.14 -14.32
N GLY A 3 -13.09 -12.67 -14.21
CA GLY A 3 -14.02 -12.57 -15.34
C GLY A 3 -15.35 -13.24 -15.05
N LYS A 4 -16.28 -12.47 -14.46
CA LYS A 4 -17.75 -12.50 -14.68
C LYS A 4 -18.46 -11.67 -13.61
N LEU A 5 -18.47 -10.34 -13.76
CA LEU A 5 -19.48 -9.48 -13.13
C LEU A 5 -19.62 -8.17 -13.91
N GLY A 6 -19.80 -8.28 -15.22
CA GLY A 6 -19.96 -7.13 -16.13
C GLY A 6 -21.19 -7.22 -17.04
N GLN A 7 -22.10 -8.18 -16.82
CA GLN A 7 -23.12 -8.48 -17.83
C GLN A 7 -24.50 -8.86 -17.26
N GLN A 8 -24.94 -8.19 -16.19
CA GLN A 8 -26.32 -8.31 -15.67
C GLN A 8 -26.92 -7.00 -15.13
N ILE A 9 -26.53 -5.82 -15.65
CA ILE A 9 -27.21 -4.54 -15.35
C ILE A 9 -27.47 -3.75 -16.65
N GLN A 10 -28.09 -4.39 -17.64
CA GLN A 10 -28.61 -3.71 -18.84
C GLN A 10 -30.07 -4.06 -19.18
N ASN A 11 -30.76 -4.86 -18.36
CA ASN A 11 -32.14 -5.29 -18.64
C ASN A 11 -33.18 -4.77 -17.63
N ALA A 12 -33.02 -3.54 -17.14
CA ALA A 12 -34.08 -2.86 -16.40
C ALA A 12 -34.16 -1.40 -16.85
N GLY A 13 -34.77 -1.19 -18.02
CA GLY A 13 -35.21 0.14 -18.43
C GLY A 13 -36.36 0.60 -17.54
N LEU A 14 -36.28 1.84 -17.06
CA LEU A 14 -37.39 2.78 -16.77
C LEU A 14 -36.78 4.13 -16.27
N PRO A 15 -37.47 5.27 -16.44
CA PRO A 15 -36.87 6.57 -16.72
C PRO A 15 -36.86 7.54 -15.53
N ASN A 16 -36.08 8.61 -15.74
CA ASN A 16 -35.80 9.70 -14.81
C ASN A 16 -36.92 10.75 -14.76
N THR A 17 -37.21 11.24 -13.54
CA THR A 17 -37.72 12.56 -13.15
C THR A 17 -39.19 12.95 -13.41
N LYS A 18 -39.94 13.31 -12.34
CA LYS A 18 -40.45 14.68 -12.05
C LYS A 18 -41.49 14.78 -10.89
N LEU A 19 -41.52 15.96 -10.27
CA LEU A 19 -42.54 16.60 -9.39
C LEU A 19 -42.73 16.03 -7.96
N TRP A 20 -42.29 16.68 -6.87
CA TRP A 20 -42.81 17.93 -6.24
C TRP A 20 -44.35 18.03 -6.20
N GLN A 21 -44.96 17.67 -5.07
CA GLN A 21 -46.02 18.42 -4.39
C GLN A 21 -46.50 17.69 -3.11
N ARG A 22 -46.07 18.19 -1.94
CA ARG A 22 -46.89 18.33 -0.74
C ARG A 22 -46.23 19.37 0.18
N VAL A 23 -46.34 20.62 -0.26
CA VAL A 23 -46.37 21.80 0.62
C VAL A 23 -47.81 22.32 0.54
N ALA A 24 -48.47 22.40 1.69
CA ALA A 24 -49.65 23.24 1.90
C ALA A 24 -49.57 23.72 3.36
N ILE A 25 -49.23 25.00 3.60
CA ILE A 25 -50.17 26.10 3.94
C ILE A 25 -50.53 26.02 5.44
N VAL A 26 -50.14 26.93 6.34
CA VAL A 26 -50.52 28.36 6.43
C VAL A 26 -49.47 29.17 7.23
N ARG A 27 -49.14 30.36 6.72
CA ARG A 27 -48.52 31.51 7.42
C ARG A 27 -49.51 32.12 8.43
N ASN A 28 -49.05 32.48 9.64
CA ASN A 28 -49.26 33.80 10.25
C ASN A 28 -48.87 33.78 11.73
N THR A 29 -47.78 34.46 12.07
CA THR A 29 -47.73 35.41 13.21
C THR A 29 -46.37 36.10 13.17
N VAL A 30 -46.40 37.38 12.85
CA VAL A 30 -45.33 38.33 13.11
C VAL A 30 -45.68 38.99 14.44
N SER A 31 -44.90 38.75 15.48
CA SER A 31 -44.58 39.79 16.48
C SER A 31 -43.41 39.32 17.35
N GLU A 32 -42.49 40.27 17.56
CA GLU A 32 -41.59 40.37 18.70
C GLU A 32 -40.69 39.17 19.04
N TYR A 33 -39.47 39.20 18.50
CA TYR A 33 -38.34 38.54 19.15
C TYR A 33 -37.24 39.56 19.45
N SER A 34 -37.15 39.90 20.74
CA SER A 34 -35.92 40.41 21.34
C SER A 34 -34.75 39.48 21.02
N PRO A 35 -33.53 40.02 20.84
CA PRO A 35 -32.38 39.18 20.51
C PRO A 35 -32.07 38.22 21.67
N PRO A 36 -31.79 36.93 21.40
CA PRO A 36 -31.34 36.02 22.44
C PRO A 36 -29.95 36.47 22.94
N PRO A 37 -29.62 36.23 24.23
CA PRO A 37 -28.33 36.61 24.76
C PRO A 37 -27.21 35.81 24.09
N LEU A 38 -26.07 36.47 23.88
CA LEU A 38 -24.87 35.89 23.25
C LEU A 38 -24.41 34.63 24.00
N PRO A 39 -24.20 33.49 23.32
CA PRO A 39 -23.58 32.33 23.94
C PRO A 39 -22.08 32.61 24.19
N ALA A 40 -21.63 32.38 25.42
CA ALA A 40 -20.29 32.70 25.92
C ALA A 40 -19.14 31.82 25.35
N ALA A 41 -19.36 31.05 24.27
CA ALA A 41 -18.37 30.11 23.76
C ALA A 41 -18.31 30.11 22.23
N CYS A 42 -17.65 31.12 21.65
CA CYS A 42 -17.20 31.06 20.25
C CYS A 42 -15.97 31.95 20.04
N SER A 43 -14.83 31.50 20.57
CA SER A 43 -13.57 32.25 20.56
C SER A 43 -12.50 31.67 19.64
N SER A 44 -12.81 30.85 18.64
CA SER A 44 -11.77 30.24 17.80
C SER A 44 -12.17 29.95 16.35
N HIS A 45 -12.17 30.99 15.50
CA HIS A 45 -11.96 30.85 14.05
C HIS A 45 -10.70 31.65 13.64
N PRO A 46 -9.71 31.03 12.96
CA PRO A 46 -8.49 31.71 12.56
C PRO A 46 -8.74 32.46 11.25
N GLY A 47 -8.83 33.79 11.32
CA GLY A 47 -8.98 34.63 10.14
C GLY A 47 -9.41 36.08 10.39
N TYR A 48 -9.94 36.40 11.58
CA TYR A 48 -10.47 37.74 11.87
C TYR A 48 -10.05 38.25 13.26
N SER A 49 -9.58 39.52 13.32
CA SER A 49 -9.03 40.14 14.53
C SER A 49 -10.10 40.36 15.61
N ARG A 50 -9.70 40.36 16.89
CA ARG A 50 -10.61 40.53 18.05
C ARG A 50 -11.59 41.71 17.93
N ARG A 51 -11.25 42.78 17.20
CA ARG A 51 -12.12 43.96 16.97
C ARG A 51 -13.34 43.69 16.09
N THR A 52 -13.29 42.70 15.19
CA THR A 52 -14.43 42.36 14.31
C THR A 52 -15.55 41.57 15.00
N ARG A 53 -15.27 40.96 16.15
CA ARG A 53 -16.22 40.02 16.80
C ARG A 53 -17.29 40.70 17.67
N ASN A 54 -17.13 41.98 17.99
CA ASN A 54 -18.01 42.69 18.93
C ASN A 54 -18.97 43.71 18.26
N CYS A 55 -19.08 43.72 16.93
CA CYS A 55 -20.03 44.59 16.22
C CYS A 55 -21.14 43.75 15.59
N ILE A 56 -22.37 43.88 16.12
CA ILE A 56 -23.58 43.15 15.68
C ILE A 56 -23.85 43.34 14.17
N GLN A 57 -23.52 44.50 13.62
CA GLN A 57 -23.75 44.85 12.21
C GLN A 57 -22.79 44.09 11.27
N CYS A 58 -21.50 44.00 11.63
CA CYS A 58 -20.51 43.25 10.84
C CYS A 58 -20.76 41.73 10.88
N TYR A 59 -21.22 41.21 12.03
CA TYR A 59 -21.53 39.79 12.17
C TYR A 59 -22.75 39.38 11.32
N ARG A 60 -23.77 40.24 11.21
CA ARG A 60 -24.95 40.00 10.36
C ARG A 60 -24.59 39.89 8.87
N ILE A 61 -23.74 40.78 8.36
CA ILE A 61 -23.32 40.76 6.95
C ILE A 61 -22.44 39.53 6.66
N LEU A 62 -21.52 39.18 7.56
CA LEU A 62 -20.69 37.98 7.42
C LEU A 62 -21.51 36.69 7.49
N ALA A 63 -22.49 36.61 8.38
CA ALA A 63 -23.40 35.46 8.48
C ALA A 63 -24.32 35.32 7.25
N LEU A 64 -24.81 36.42 6.68
CA LEU A 64 -25.54 36.41 5.41
C LEU A 64 -24.65 35.95 4.25
N ASN A 65 -23.37 36.33 4.24
CA ASN A 65 -22.42 35.93 3.20
C ASN A 65 -22.04 34.44 3.29
N GLU A 66 -21.90 33.88 4.50
CA GLU A 66 -21.72 32.42 4.67
C GLU A 66 -22.96 31.64 4.26
N ARG A 67 -24.17 32.17 4.52
CA ARG A 67 -25.42 31.53 4.08
C ARG A 67 -25.56 31.46 2.55
N ILE A 68 -25.05 32.43 1.79
CA ILE A 68 -25.05 32.39 0.31
C ILE A 68 -24.29 31.17 -0.23
N LYS A 69 -23.22 30.71 0.46
CA LYS A 69 -22.39 29.59 -0.01
C LYS A 69 -23.09 28.24 0.01
N ILE A 70 -24.22 28.13 0.71
CA ILE A 70 -24.91 26.87 1.00
C ILE A 70 -26.30 26.77 0.35
N VAL A 71 -26.73 27.83 -0.37
CA VAL A 71 -28.06 27.89 -1.00
C VAL A 71 -28.09 27.07 -2.28
N LYS A 72 -29.13 26.24 -2.47
CA LYS A 72 -29.27 25.32 -3.61
C LYS A 72 -30.14 25.86 -4.75
N THR A 73 -30.87 26.96 -4.54
CA THR A 73 -31.81 27.51 -5.53
C THR A 73 -31.50 28.95 -5.93
N ARG A 74 -31.81 29.30 -7.18
CA ARG A 74 -31.52 30.62 -7.79
C ARG A 74 -32.36 31.74 -7.16
N GLY A 75 -33.59 31.46 -6.73
CA GLY A 75 -34.48 32.46 -6.12
C GLY A 75 -34.00 32.92 -4.74
N GLU A 76 -33.59 31.98 -3.88
CA GLU A 76 -33.07 32.27 -2.54
C GLU A 76 -31.74 33.04 -2.58
N ALA A 77 -30.86 32.72 -3.54
CA ALA A 77 -29.60 33.44 -3.73
C ALA A 77 -29.84 34.90 -4.14
N ILE A 78 -30.84 35.16 -4.99
CA ILE A 78 -31.23 36.51 -5.41
C ILE A 78 -31.81 37.29 -4.22
N GLN A 79 -32.63 36.65 -3.40
CA GLN A 79 -33.24 37.27 -2.20
C GLN A 79 -32.19 37.62 -1.13
N LEU A 80 -31.23 36.73 -0.86
CA LEU A 80 -30.13 37.02 0.07
C LEU A 80 -29.21 38.14 -0.46
N THR A 81 -28.97 38.17 -1.77
CA THR A 81 -28.15 39.22 -2.39
C THR A 81 -28.84 40.59 -2.30
N ALA A 82 -30.16 40.65 -2.49
CA ALA A 82 -30.93 41.88 -2.30
C ALA A 82 -30.92 42.35 -0.83
N GLN A 83 -30.94 41.42 0.14
CA GLN A 83 -30.82 41.76 1.57
C GLN A 83 -29.43 42.29 1.93
N ILE A 84 -28.36 41.74 1.34
CA ILE A 84 -26.99 42.24 1.53
C ILE A 84 -26.85 43.63 0.91
N ASN A 85 -27.36 43.85 -0.30
CA ASN A 85 -27.29 45.15 -0.96
C ASN A 85 -28.10 46.22 -0.21
N LYS A 86 -29.28 45.87 0.30
CA LYS A 86 -30.09 46.77 1.14
C LYS A 86 -29.39 47.10 2.48
N ALA A 87 -28.64 46.15 3.03
CA ALA A 87 -27.81 46.37 4.23
C ALA A 87 -26.54 47.20 3.96
N ILE A 88 -26.12 47.33 2.70
CA ILE A 88 -25.02 48.19 2.24
C ILE A 88 -25.52 49.60 1.89
N GLU A 89 -26.74 49.73 1.37
CA GLU A 89 -27.37 51.02 1.03
C GLU A 89 -27.87 51.81 2.25
N ILE A 90 -28.28 51.14 3.33
CA ILE A 90 -28.59 51.80 4.61
C ILE A 90 -27.25 52.18 5.25
N GLY A 91 -26.84 53.41 4.98
CA GLY A 91 -25.50 53.94 5.20
C GLY A 91 -24.89 53.66 6.57
N ASP A 92 -23.74 53.00 6.53
CA ASP A 92 -22.51 53.52 7.12
C ASP A 92 -21.34 52.83 6.41
N THR A 93 -20.78 53.50 5.40
CA THR A 93 -19.57 53.05 4.68
C THR A 93 -18.32 53.06 5.56
N PHE A 94 -18.46 53.34 6.86
CA PHE A 94 -17.41 53.31 7.86
C PHE A 94 -17.93 52.91 9.25
N CYS A 95 -17.44 51.80 9.80
CA CYS A 95 -17.66 51.47 11.21
C CYS A 95 -16.75 52.33 12.08
N ASN A 96 -17.26 53.41 12.69
CA ASN A 96 -16.45 54.32 13.53
C ASN A 96 -15.79 53.64 14.74
N ASN A 97 -16.36 52.52 15.22
CA ASN A 97 -15.78 51.75 16.33
C ASN A 97 -14.64 50.80 15.92
N CYS A 98 -14.62 50.36 14.67
CA CYS A 98 -13.70 49.32 14.21
C CYS A 98 -12.78 49.74 13.04
N ARG A 99 -13.01 50.92 12.45
CA ARG A 99 -12.27 51.52 11.32
C ARG A 99 -12.04 50.56 10.15
N ILE A 100 -13.02 49.70 9.86
CA ILE A 100 -12.95 48.77 8.72
C ILE A 100 -13.79 49.34 7.58
N ASN A 101 -13.13 49.51 6.43
CA ASN A 101 -13.76 49.92 5.18
C ASN A 101 -14.31 48.68 4.45
N LEU A 102 -15.63 48.59 4.34
CA LEU A 102 -16.36 47.43 3.79
C LEU A 102 -16.34 47.35 2.25
N THR A 103 -15.74 48.34 1.56
CA THR A 103 -15.63 48.38 0.09
C THR A 103 -14.68 47.34 -0.51
N ARG A 104 -13.87 46.62 0.29
CA ARG A 104 -12.88 45.63 -0.22
C ARG A 104 -13.42 44.23 -0.57
N ILE A 105 -14.73 44.00 -0.48
CA ILE A 105 -15.33 42.70 -0.87
C ILE A 105 -15.46 42.57 -2.40
N THR A 106 -15.65 43.68 -3.11
CA THR A 106 -15.75 43.73 -4.58
C THR A 106 -14.41 43.50 -5.29
N GLU A 107 -13.28 43.66 -4.61
CA GLU A 107 -11.94 43.41 -5.17
C GLU A 107 -11.55 41.91 -5.20
N ARG A 108 -12.25 41.05 -4.44
CA ARG A 108 -11.92 39.61 -4.31
C ARG A 108 -12.72 38.69 -5.23
N TYR A 109 -13.78 39.19 -5.85
CA TYR A 109 -14.69 38.40 -6.69
C TYR A 109 -15.09 39.20 -7.93
N PHE A 110 -15.17 38.53 -9.08
CA PHE A 110 -15.69 39.12 -10.32
C PHE A 110 -16.98 38.43 -10.74
N LYS A 111 -17.84 39.14 -11.47
CA LYS A 111 -19.11 38.61 -11.94
C LYS A 111 -18.95 38.05 -13.36
N CYS A 112 -19.28 36.77 -13.55
CA CYS A 112 -19.26 36.16 -14.87
C CYS A 112 -20.44 36.64 -15.71
N ILE A 113 -20.20 37.24 -16.87
CA ILE A 113 -21.28 37.82 -17.70
C ILE A 113 -22.31 36.77 -18.17
N GLN A 114 -21.88 35.52 -18.39
CA GLN A 114 -22.76 34.48 -18.94
C GLN A 114 -23.57 33.70 -17.90
N CYS A 115 -23.00 33.39 -16.72
CA CYS A 115 -23.73 32.67 -15.66
C CYS A 115 -24.14 33.55 -14.49
N ASN A 116 -23.77 34.83 -14.51
CA ASN A 116 -24.06 35.84 -13.49
C ASN A 116 -23.52 35.53 -12.08
N LYS A 117 -22.67 34.49 -11.93
CA LYS A 117 -22.08 34.08 -10.66
C LYS A 117 -20.92 34.99 -10.27
N LEU A 118 -20.79 35.29 -8.98
CA LEU A 118 -19.56 35.87 -8.42
C LEU A 118 -18.51 34.77 -8.24
N CYS A 119 -17.42 34.88 -8.99
CA CYS A 119 -16.30 33.95 -9.00
C CYS A 119 -15.09 34.59 -8.31
N PRO A 120 -14.31 33.86 -7.48
CA PRO A 120 -13.09 34.39 -6.87
C PRO A 120 -12.09 34.82 -7.95
N VAL A 121 -11.39 35.94 -7.75
CA VAL A 121 -10.37 36.44 -8.70
C VAL A 121 -9.20 35.44 -8.88
N ALA A 122 -8.99 34.53 -7.93
CA ALA A 122 -7.99 33.46 -7.99
C ALA A 122 -8.33 32.31 -8.98
N GLU A 123 -9.57 32.21 -9.47
CA GLU A 123 -9.93 31.26 -10.53
C GLU A 123 -9.51 31.79 -11.92
N ARG A 124 -9.11 30.89 -12.84
CA ARG A 124 -8.76 31.27 -14.23
C ARG A 124 -9.94 32.00 -14.89
N LYS A 125 -9.78 33.30 -15.13
CA LYS A 125 -10.77 34.18 -15.79
C LYS A 125 -10.30 34.57 -17.19
N ARG A 126 -11.24 34.79 -18.11
CA ARG A 126 -10.95 35.48 -19.39
C ARG A 126 -11.66 36.81 -19.38
N VAL A 127 -10.90 37.88 -19.48
CA VAL A 127 -11.41 39.23 -19.72
C VAL A 127 -11.44 39.44 -21.24
N LEU A 128 -12.53 40.00 -21.76
CA LEU A 128 -12.67 40.29 -23.18
C LEU A 128 -12.02 41.64 -23.47
N MET A 129 -10.88 41.61 -24.14
CA MET A 129 -10.01 42.78 -24.26
C MET A 129 -10.13 43.47 -25.64
N THR A 130 -10.79 42.84 -26.62
CA THR A 130 -10.86 43.33 -28.01
C THR A 130 -12.25 43.17 -28.63
N ASN A 131 -12.59 43.99 -29.63
CA ASN A 131 -13.86 43.88 -30.38
C ASN A 131 -13.98 42.50 -31.08
N LYS A 132 -12.85 41.95 -31.52
CA LYS A 132 -12.76 40.63 -32.11
C LYS A 132 -13.08 39.50 -31.13
N ASP A 133 -12.81 39.68 -29.84
CA ASP A 133 -13.20 38.73 -28.79
C ASP A 133 -14.71 38.79 -28.53
N THR A 134 -15.31 39.98 -28.51
CA THR A 134 -16.75 40.16 -28.30
C THR A 134 -17.56 39.65 -29.49
N GLU A 135 -17.13 39.90 -30.72
CA GLU A 135 -17.77 39.41 -31.95
C GLU A 135 -17.77 37.87 -32.04
N LYS A 136 -16.68 37.21 -31.63
CA LYS A 136 -16.61 35.74 -31.59
C LYS A 136 -17.53 35.10 -30.55
N LEU A 137 -17.86 35.83 -29.49
CA LEU A 137 -18.67 35.33 -28.37
C LEU A 137 -20.15 35.73 -28.47
N ALA A 138 -20.46 36.84 -29.14
CA ALA A 138 -21.82 37.34 -29.36
C ALA A 138 -22.80 36.30 -29.95
N PRO A 139 -22.44 35.46 -30.94
CA PRO A 139 -23.38 34.48 -31.47
C PRO A 139 -23.57 33.24 -30.56
N VAL A 140 -22.76 33.09 -29.51
CA VAL A 140 -22.73 31.90 -28.64
C VAL A 140 -23.30 32.17 -27.24
N ILE A 141 -23.42 33.45 -26.87
CA ILE A 141 -23.93 33.92 -25.58
C ILE A 141 -25.19 34.75 -25.83
N ASP A 142 -26.30 34.36 -25.22
CA ASP A 142 -27.62 34.98 -25.42
C ASP A 142 -27.79 36.36 -24.76
N ILE A 143 -26.69 37.01 -24.38
CA ILE A 143 -26.65 38.29 -23.65
C ILE A 143 -25.59 39.17 -24.35
N PRO A 144 -25.87 40.45 -24.63
CA PRO A 144 -24.91 41.35 -25.28
C PRO A 144 -23.64 41.49 -24.46
N VAL A 145 -22.48 41.34 -25.12
CA VAL A 145 -21.15 41.29 -24.49
C VAL A 145 -20.33 42.49 -24.93
N ARG A 146 -19.64 43.16 -24.01
CA ARG A 146 -18.81 44.35 -24.26
C ARG A 146 -17.34 44.11 -23.88
N ILE A 147 -16.45 44.94 -24.42
CA ILE A 147 -15.04 44.96 -23.99
C ILE A 147 -14.99 45.28 -22.49
N GLY A 148 -14.23 44.48 -21.73
CA GLY A 148 -14.13 44.54 -20.27
C GLY A 148 -14.95 43.47 -19.54
N ASP A 149 -15.90 42.82 -20.20
CA ASP A 149 -16.68 41.74 -19.59
C ASP A 149 -15.81 40.51 -19.30
N THR A 150 -16.14 39.80 -18.22
CA THR A 150 -15.34 38.67 -17.73
C THR A 150 -16.14 37.36 -17.74
N LEU A 151 -15.51 36.28 -18.20
CA LEU A 151 -16.05 34.92 -18.16
C LEU A 151 -15.28 34.04 -17.17
N CYS A 152 -16.02 33.24 -16.40
CA CYS A 152 -15.41 32.18 -15.58
C CYS A 152 -14.93 31.02 -16.47
N ASN A 153 -13.97 30.23 -15.97
CA ASN A 153 -13.33 29.17 -16.77
C ASN A 153 -14.34 28.15 -17.35
N ARG A 154 -15.39 27.81 -16.59
CA ARG A 154 -16.43 26.86 -17.03
C ARG A 154 -17.24 27.41 -18.20
N CYS A 155 -17.70 28.66 -18.11
CA CYS A 155 -18.43 29.31 -19.20
C CYS A 155 -17.54 29.52 -20.43
N ARG A 156 -16.27 29.88 -20.24
CA ARG A 156 -15.27 29.97 -21.32
C ARG A 156 -15.14 28.68 -22.12
N ILE A 157 -14.91 27.54 -21.45
CA ILE A 157 -14.74 26.23 -22.11
C ILE A 157 -16.02 25.83 -22.86
N THR A 158 -17.18 26.10 -22.26
CA THR A 158 -18.48 25.78 -22.85
C THR A 158 -18.73 26.59 -24.13
N SER A 159 -18.43 27.88 -24.12
CA SER A 159 -18.61 28.77 -25.27
C SER A 159 -17.62 28.47 -26.39
N SER A 160 -16.36 28.10 -26.08
CA SER A 160 -15.40 27.67 -27.11
C SER A 160 -15.81 26.37 -27.82
N ARG A 161 -16.40 25.41 -27.10
CA ARG A 161 -16.93 24.18 -27.72
C ARG A 161 -18.13 24.43 -28.63
N LYS A 162 -19.00 25.38 -28.25
CA LYS A 162 -20.13 25.80 -29.08
C LYS A 162 -19.68 26.55 -30.34
N SER A 163 -18.63 27.38 -30.27
CA SER A 163 -18.09 28.05 -31.47
C SER A 163 -17.45 27.05 -32.44
N GLN A 164 -16.72 26.05 -31.93
CA GLN A 164 -16.07 25.01 -32.75
C GLN A 164 -17.07 24.13 -33.50
N ARG A 165 -18.23 23.83 -32.89
CA ARG A 165 -19.31 23.07 -33.56
C ARG A 165 -19.96 23.89 -34.68
N ARG A 166 -20.19 25.19 -34.48
CA ARG A 166 -20.76 26.05 -35.54
C ARG A 166 -19.82 26.26 -36.73
N SER A 167 -18.50 26.32 -36.51
CA SER A 167 -17.53 26.42 -37.61
C SER A 167 -17.39 25.13 -38.44
N ALA A 168 -17.89 23.99 -37.96
CA ALA A 168 -17.90 22.73 -38.70
C ALA A 168 -19.15 22.57 -39.59
N ASP A 169 -20.21 23.34 -39.33
CA ASP A 169 -21.48 23.30 -40.09
C ASP A 169 -21.52 24.33 -41.25
N THR A 170 -20.47 25.15 -41.44
CA THR A 170 -20.48 26.26 -42.42
C THR A 170 -19.35 26.22 -43.47
N THR A 171 -18.76 25.06 -43.76
CA THR A 171 -17.84 24.93 -44.91
C THR A 171 -18.59 24.45 -46.15
N GLU A 172 -19.17 25.41 -46.87
CA GLU A 172 -19.45 25.33 -48.31
C GLU A 172 -18.17 25.59 -49.13
N CYS A 173 -18.18 25.04 -50.34
CA CYS A 173 -17.10 24.86 -51.31
C CYS A 173 -16.22 26.09 -51.62
N ASP A 174 -14.90 25.85 -51.74
CA ASP A 174 -13.96 26.71 -52.49
C ASP A 174 -13.27 25.86 -53.59
N PRO A 175 -13.42 26.18 -54.90
CA PRO A 175 -13.07 25.30 -56.00
C PRO A 175 -11.65 25.56 -56.51
N THR A 176 -10.61 25.19 -55.77
CA THR A 176 -9.22 25.17 -56.31
C THR A 176 -8.34 24.11 -55.64
N SER A 177 -8.66 22.83 -55.85
CA SER A 177 -7.67 21.74 -55.72
C SER A 177 -8.07 20.45 -56.47
N ALA A 178 -8.95 20.57 -57.47
CA ALA A 178 -9.23 19.51 -58.43
C ALA A 178 -8.13 19.43 -59.50
N LYS A 179 -7.01 18.80 -59.18
CA LYS A 179 -6.08 18.24 -60.19
C LYS A 179 -5.14 17.19 -59.60
N LYS A 180 -5.70 16.10 -59.08
CA LYS A 180 -5.08 14.76 -59.04
C LYS A 180 -6.01 13.80 -58.30
N ARG A 181 -7.03 13.30 -58.99
CA ARG A 181 -7.69 12.00 -58.72
C ARG A 181 -8.84 11.79 -59.69
N GLU A 182 -8.51 11.72 -60.96
CA GLU A 182 -9.24 10.93 -61.94
C GLU A 182 -8.19 10.16 -62.73
N LEU A 183 -7.95 8.92 -62.30
CA LEU A 183 -7.66 7.86 -63.23
C LEU A 183 -8.16 6.56 -62.59
N GLN A 184 -8.99 5.86 -63.37
CA GLN A 184 -9.44 4.48 -63.19
C GLN A 184 -10.67 4.25 -62.32
N SER A 185 -11.80 4.71 -62.87
CA SER A 185 -13.00 3.89 -62.96
C SER A 185 -12.76 2.68 -63.87
N SER A 186 -12.92 1.48 -63.32
CA SER A 186 -13.48 0.34 -64.06
C SER A 186 -14.10 -0.63 -63.05
N LEU A 187 -15.43 -0.69 -63.07
CA LEU A 187 -16.27 -1.69 -62.41
C LEU A 187 -16.27 -2.96 -63.29
N PRO A 188 -16.48 -4.17 -62.73
CA PRO A 188 -17.85 -4.57 -62.35
C PRO A 188 -17.97 -5.27 -60.99
N LYS A 189 -19.09 -4.97 -60.31
CA LYS A 189 -19.72 -5.82 -59.30
C LYS A 189 -20.53 -6.90 -60.02
N LEU A 190 -20.45 -8.15 -59.55
CA LEU A 190 -21.56 -9.10 -59.47
C LEU A 190 -21.17 -10.32 -58.59
N ASP A 191 -21.94 -10.47 -57.51
CA ASP A 191 -22.56 -11.66 -56.91
C ASP A 191 -21.78 -12.89 -56.38
N ILE A 192 -22.00 -13.09 -55.07
CA ILE A 192 -22.43 -14.33 -54.37
C ILE A 192 -21.43 -15.50 -54.16
N GLU A 193 -21.56 -16.07 -52.95
CA GLU A 193 -21.10 -17.37 -52.43
C GLU A 193 -19.64 -17.56 -51.97
N ILE A 194 -19.47 -17.74 -50.66
CA ILE A 194 -18.49 -18.69 -50.12
C ILE A 194 -19.19 -19.58 -49.10
N GLU A 195 -19.41 -20.82 -49.54
CA GLU A 195 -19.83 -21.98 -48.78
C GLU A 195 -18.87 -22.28 -47.62
N SER A 196 -19.45 -22.76 -46.50
CA SER A 196 -18.71 -23.45 -45.45
C SER A 196 -18.72 -24.94 -45.75
N SER A 197 -17.57 -25.51 -46.11
CA SER A 197 -17.41 -26.96 -46.31
C SER A 197 -16.66 -27.60 -45.14
N LYS A 198 -17.32 -28.63 -44.60
CA LYS A 198 -16.86 -29.60 -43.60
C LYS A 198 -15.63 -30.39 -44.10
N PRO A 199 -14.96 -31.11 -43.19
CA PRO A 199 -14.58 -32.49 -43.46
C PRO A 199 -15.42 -33.48 -42.63
N THR A 200 -15.79 -34.55 -43.32
CA THR A 200 -16.68 -35.63 -42.94
C THR A 200 -16.00 -36.75 -42.14
N THR A 201 -16.86 -37.45 -41.42
CA THR A 201 -16.72 -38.63 -40.56
C THR A 201 -16.38 -39.96 -41.25
N ARG A 202 -15.76 -40.89 -40.50
CA ARG A 202 -16.04 -42.36 -40.43
C ARG A 202 -15.30 -42.94 -39.20
N SER A 203 -15.67 -44.02 -38.50
CA SER A 203 -16.92 -44.65 -38.03
C SER A 203 -16.53 -45.97 -37.33
N ALA A 204 -17.09 -46.30 -36.16
CA ALA A 204 -17.48 -47.64 -35.65
C ALA A 204 -17.69 -47.60 -34.10
N LYS A 205 -18.93 -47.60 -33.57
CA LYS A 205 -19.77 -48.74 -33.07
C LYS A 205 -19.20 -49.38 -31.77
N PHE A 206 -19.90 -49.47 -30.63
CA PHE A 206 -21.22 -50.08 -30.28
C PHE A 206 -21.86 -49.32 -29.07
N HIS A 207 -23.17 -48.95 -29.01
CA HIS A 207 -24.41 -49.71 -28.63
C HIS A 207 -24.33 -50.40 -27.25
N VAL A 208 -25.22 -50.24 -26.26
CA VAL A 208 -26.72 -50.21 -26.17
C VAL A 208 -27.09 -49.44 -24.86
N GLY A 209 -28.01 -48.47 -24.78
CA GLY A 209 -29.50 -48.58 -24.79
C GLY A 209 -30.04 -48.78 -23.35
N THR A 210 -31.10 -48.15 -22.82
CA THR A 210 -32.22 -47.38 -23.39
C THR A 210 -33.15 -46.86 -22.27
N THR A 211 -33.79 -45.69 -22.52
CA THR A 211 -35.22 -45.31 -22.24
C THR A 211 -35.74 -45.14 -20.80
N SER A 212 -36.65 -44.21 -20.44
CA SER A 212 -37.55 -43.31 -21.20
C SER A 212 -38.27 -42.31 -20.26
N MET A 213 -38.48 -41.08 -20.77
CA MET A 213 -39.56 -40.10 -20.45
C MET A 213 -40.93 -40.59 -21.00
N PRO A 214 -42.15 -40.03 -20.74
CA PRO A 214 -42.44 -38.57 -20.91
C PRO A 214 -43.67 -37.92 -20.20
N SER A 215 -43.78 -36.58 -20.42
CA SER A 215 -45.01 -35.76 -20.68
C SER A 215 -46.09 -35.60 -19.58
N SER A 216 -46.87 -34.53 -19.40
CA SER A 216 -47.11 -33.23 -20.10
C SER A 216 -48.15 -32.41 -19.30
N SER A 217 -48.37 -31.16 -19.73
CA SER A 217 -49.60 -30.33 -19.68
C SER A 217 -49.94 -29.46 -18.45
N GLU A 218 -49.68 -28.15 -18.61
CA GLU A 218 -50.53 -26.99 -18.27
C GLU A 218 -51.88 -27.05 -19.04
N PRO A 219 -53.01 -26.40 -18.62
CA PRO A 219 -53.15 -24.92 -18.65
C PRO A 219 -54.13 -24.21 -17.67
N SER A 220 -53.73 -22.99 -17.28
CA SER A 220 -54.48 -21.70 -17.37
C SER A 220 -55.81 -21.38 -16.63
N LYS A 221 -55.86 -20.09 -16.22
CA LYS A 221 -57.00 -19.13 -15.97
C LYS A 221 -57.46 -18.98 -14.51
N GLN A 222 -57.15 -17.86 -13.85
CA GLN A 222 -57.87 -16.56 -13.88
C GLN A 222 -59.36 -16.68 -13.50
N LEU A 223 -59.77 -16.15 -12.34
CA LEU A 223 -60.55 -14.88 -12.23
C LEU A 223 -60.98 -14.58 -10.77
N SER A 224 -60.94 -13.27 -10.44
CA SER A 224 -61.87 -12.49 -9.59
C SER A 224 -62.25 -12.99 -8.17
N ARG A 225 -61.90 -12.29 -7.10
CA ARG A 225 -62.38 -10.98 -6.57
C ARG A 225 -63.54 -11.16 -5.58
N ASN A 226 -63.41 -10.40 -4.48
CA ASN A 226 -64.47 -9.92 -3.57
C ASN A 226 -65.04 -10.97 -2.61
N ASP A 227 -65.45 -10.67 -1.39
CA ASP A 227 -65.37 -9.49 -0.50
C ASP A 227 -65.80 -10.09 0.87
N GLU A 228 -65.08 -9.76 1.93
CA GLU A 228 -65.62 -9.01 3.08
C GLU A 228 -66.38 -9.79 4.16
N HIS A 229 -65.84 -9.59 5.37
CA HIS A 229 -66.56 -9.14 6.57
C HIS A 229 -67.24 -10.13 7.54
N THR A 230 -66.59 -10.21 8.73
CA THR A 230 -67.16 -10.12 10.11
C THR A 230 -68.03 -11.30 10.59
N ALA A 231 -68.08 -11.72 11.85
CA ALA A 231 -67.57 -11.22 13.13
C ALA A 231 -67.54 -12.39 14.14
N LEU A 232 -66.83 -12.19 15.26
CA LEU A 232 -67.15 -12.53 16.66
C LEU A 232 -68.42 -13.39 16.89
N SER A 233 -68.51 -14.37 17.81
CA SER A 233 -67.82 -14.57 19.10
C SER A 233 -68.41 -15.83 19.79
N THR A 234 -67.56 -16.54 20.53
CA THR A 234 -67.78 -17.17 21.85
C THR A 234 -68.98 -18.13 22.05
N ILE A 235 -68.72 -19.38 22.47
CA ILE A 235 -69.09 -19.93 23.80
C ILE A 235 -68.62 -21.40 23.92
N HIS A 236 -68.06 -21.67 25.10
CA HIS A 236 -67.61 -22.94 25.67
C HIS A 236 -68.64 -24.08 25.64
N ASN A 237 -68.19 -25.33 25.39
CA ASN A 237 -68.07 -26.40 26.40
C ASN A 237 -67.76 -27.77 25.76
N THR A 238 -66.69 -28.39 26.26
CA THR A 238 -66.32 -29.83 26.20
C THR A 238 -67.37 -30.74 26.86
N PRO A 239 -67.39 -32.10 26.73
CA PRO A 239 -66.21 -32.97 26.53
C PRO A 239 -66.36 -34.25 25.67
N SER A 240 -65.19 -34.87 25.42
CA SER A 240 -64.89 -36.30 25.26
C SER A 240 -65.55 -37.10 24.12
N ASP A 241 -64.74 -37.57 23.15
CA ASP A 241 -64.42 -39.01 23.02
C ASP A 241 -63.35 -39.30 21.94
N CYS A 242 -62.62 -40.41 22.16
CA CYS A 242 -61.49 -40.91 21.39
C CYS A 242 -61.90 -41.58 20.06
N SER A 243 -61.07 -41.47 19.00
CA SER A 243 -60.77 -42.58 18.07
C SER A 243 -59.77 -42.23 16.93
N SER A 244 -58.59 -42.86 16.97
CA SER A 244 -57.83 -43.53 15.89
C SER A 244 -57.51 -42.89 14.51
N ILE A 245 -56.20 -42.69 14.29
CA ILE A 245 -55.29 -43.17 13.20
C ILE A 245 -55.72 -43.02 11.72
N SER A 246 -54.92 -42.25 10.94
CA SER A 246 -54.13 -42.79 9.79
C SER A 246 -53.13 -41.76 9.22
N GLN A 247 -51.87 -42.19 9.05
CA GLN A 247 -50.79 -41.51 8.31
C GLN A 247 -50.86 -41.81 6.80
N PRO A 248 -50.11 -41.07 5.97
CA PRO A 248 -49.32 -41.72 4.92
C PRO A 248 -47.82 -41.37 4.99
N LEU A 249 -47.01 -42.38 4.65
CA LEU A 249 -45.55 -42.43 4.67
C LEU A 249 -44.86 -41.53 3.64
N SER A 250 -43.68 -41.02 3.99
CA SER A 250 -42.62 -40.63 3.06
C SER A 250 -41.30 -41.30 3.45
N GLN A 251 -40.74 -42.09 2.52
CA GLN A 251 -39.44 -42.74 2.65
C GLN A 251 -38.33 -41.80 2.16
N GLY A 252 -37.35 -41.54 3.02
CA GLY A 252 -36.04 -40.99 2.67
C GLY A 252 -35.07 -41.40 3.76
N SER A 253 -34.02 -42.16 3.42
CA SER A 253 -33.07 -42.71 4.38
C SER A 253 -32.21 -41.60 5.01
N SER A 254 -32.59 -41.13 6.19
CA SER A 254 -31.69 -40.46 7.12
C SER A 254 -30.97 -41.52 7.95
N ILE A 255 -29.67 -41.34 8.18
CA ILE A 255 -28.98 -42.01 9.29
C ILE A 255 -29.67 -41.46 10.55
N GLU A 256 -30.65 -42.18 11.07
CA GLU A 256 -31.31 -41.81 12.31
C GLU A 256 -30.30 -41.91 13.45
N ASP A 257 -30.11 -40.79 14.14
CA ASP A 257 -29.28 -40.69 15.35
C ASP A 257 -29.98 -41.50 16.46
N PRO A 258 -29.49 -42.71 16.84
CA PRO A 258 -30.17 -43.55 17.83
C PRO A 258 -30.10 -42.95 19.25
N THR A 259 -29.31 -41.89 19.44
CA THR A 259 -29.23 -41.10 20.67
C THR A 259 -30.18 -39.90 20.68
N PHE A 260 -30.84 -39.61 19.56
CA PHE A 260 -31.80 -38.51 19.45
C PHE A 260 -33.22 -39.00 19.73
N GLN A 261 -33.72 -38.76 20.95
CA GLN A 261 -35.14 -38.95 21.27
C GLN A 261 -35.85 -37.58 21.19
N PRO A 262 -36.83 -37.39 20.28
CA PRO A 262 -37.74 -36.26 20.43
C PRO A 262 -38.52 -36.42 21.75
N PRO A 263 -38.85 -35.33 22.48
CA PRO A 263 -39.58 -35.45 23.72
C PRO A 263 -40.96 -36.08 23.46
N SER A 264 -41.11 -37.36 23.80
CA SER A 264 -42.39 -38.06 23.83
C SER A 264 -43.07 -37.74 25.16
N ASP A 265 -44.17 -36.99 25.09
CA ASP A 265 -45.15 -36.65 26.13
C ASP A 265 -44.75 -36.74 27.62
N ARG A 266 -44.61 -35.54 28.20
CA ARG A 266 -44.62 -35.11 29.62
C ARG A 266 -43.94 -36.01 30.66
N PRO A 267 -42.86 -35.45 31.24
CA PRO A 267 -42.79 -35.28 32.68
C PRO A 267 -42.64 -33.79 33.06
N SER A 268 -42.90 -33.50 34.33
CA SER A 268 -42.77 -32.19 34.99
C SER A 268 -41.42 -31.50 34.73
N SER A 269 -41.35 -30.61 33.75
CA SER A 269 -40.37 -29.52 33.64
C SER A 269 -40.88 -28.53 32.61
N ASP A 270 -40.90 -27.23 32.93
CA ASP A 270 -41.37 -26.11 32.08
C ASP A 270 -40.56 -25.89 30.77
N GLU A 271 -39.81 -26.87 30.28
CA GLU A 271 -38.96 -26.73 29.10
C GLU A 271 -39.72 -27.06 27.81
N GLN A 272 -40.19 -26.01 27.14
CA GLN A 272 -40.74 -26.06 25.79
C GLN A 272 -39.63 -26.24 24.74
N TYR A 273 -39.91 -26.97 23.65
CA TYR A 273 -38.97 -27.20 22.55
C TYR A 273 -39.55 -26.70 21.21
N VAL A 274 -38.68 -26.24 20.31
CA VAL A 274 -39.04 -25.82 18.95
C VAL A 274 -38.20 -26.57 17.94
N LEU A 275 -38.85 -27.06 16.88
CA LEU A 275 -38.19 -27.69 15.75
C LEU A 275 -37.67 -26.61 14.79
N MET A 276 -36.35 -26.54 14.62
CA MET A 276 -35.67 -25.55 13.77
C MET A 276 -34.91 -26.23 12.63
N PRO A 277 -34.88 -25.65 11.43
CA PRO A 277 -34.18 -26.20 10.27
C PRO A 277 -32.66 -25.92 10.32
N PHE A 278 -32.01 -26.29 11.42
CA PHE A 278 -30.56 -26.13 11.61
C PHE A 278 -29.85 -27.48 11.56
N LYS A 279 -28.73 -27.51 10.84
CA LYS A 279 -27.84 -28.68 10.77
C LYS A 279 -27.27 -28.98 12.15
N ARG A 280 -27.14 -30.25 12.51
CA ARG A 280 -26.51 -30.66 13.77
C ARG A 280 -25.67 -31.94 13.66
N PRO A 281 -24.62 -32.09 14.48
CA PRO A 281 -23.97 -33.37 14.72
C PRO A 281 -24.82 -34.28 15.63
N ALA A 282 -24.29 -35.47 15.94
CA ALA A 282 -24.87 -36.37 16.95
C ALA A 282 -25.15 -35.63 18.26
N ALA A 283 -26.33 -35.84 18.85
CA ALA A 283 -26.61 -35.38 20.21
C ALA A 283 -26.06 -36.42 21.19
N THR A 284 -24.87 -36.20 21.75
CA THR A 284 -24.17 -37.22 22.54
C THR A 284 -23.30 -36.63 23.64
N HIS A 285 -23.39 -37.27 24.81
CA HIS A 285 -22.49 -37.04 25.95
C HIS A 285 -21.41 -38.14 26.08
N LYS A 286 -21.49 -39.22 25.28
CA LYS A 286 -20.68 -40.43 25.47
C LYS A 286 -19.34 -40.41 24.72
N TYR A 287 -19.24 -39.63 23.64
CA TYR A 287 -18.06 -39.55 22.80
C TYR A 287 -17.88 -38.16 22.22
N CYS A 288 -16.68 -37.84 21.77
CA CYS A 288 -16.39 -36.59 21.09
C CYS A 288 -17.21 -36.49 19.80
N CYS A 289 -18.02 -35.45 19.66
CA CYS A 289 -18.85 -35.24 18.46
C CYS A 289 -18.07 -34.83 17.19
N ILE A 290 -16.73 -34.79 17.26
CA ILE A 290 -15.82 -34.45 16.15
C ILE A 290 -15.04 -35.68 15.71
N CYS A 291 -14.30 -36.31 16.63
CA CYS A 291 -13.40 -37.42 16.31
C CYS A 291 -13.83 -38.79 16.88
N GLY A 292 -14.92 -38.86 17.65
CA GLY A 292 -15.46 -40.12 18.19
C GLY A 292 -14.72 -40.71 19.41
N ALA A 293 -13.71 -40.02 19.95
CA ALA A 293 -13.00 -40.48 21.16
C ALA A 293 -13.93 -40.61 22.38
N LYS A 294 -13.67 -41.59 23.26
CA LYS A 294 -14.56 -41.93 24.40
C LYS A 294 -14.05 -41.47 25.77
N SER A 295 -12.81 -41.01 25.87
CA SER A 295 -12.17 -40.64 27.15
C SER A 295 -11.54 -39.24 27.09
N GLY A 296 -11.42 -38.59 28.25
CA GLY A 296 -10.82 -37.25 28.35
C GLY A 296 -11.65 -36.16 27.67
N LEU A 297 -12.97 -36.19 27.85
CA LEU A 297 -13.91 -35.30 27.17
C LEU A 297 -14.30 -34.10 28.03
N VAL A 298 -14.41 -32.93 27.39
CA VAL A 298 -14.92 -31.69 27.98
C VAL A 298 -16.20 -31.27 27.27
N VAL A 299 -17.12 -30.63 28.01
CA VAL A 299 -18.35 -30.08 27.43
C VAL A 299 -17.98 -28.93 26.51
N ILE A 300 -18.56 -28.90 25.31
CA ILE A 300 -18.33 -27.82 24.35
C ILE A 300 -18.94 -26.53 24.92
N PRO A 301 -18.14 -25.49 25.20
CA PRO A 301 -18.63 -24.26 25.81
C PRO A 301 -19.71 -23.58 24.95
N PHE A 302 -20.66 -22.88 25.59
CA PHE A 302 -21.72 -22.14 24.89
C PHE A 302 -21.15 -21.21 23.81
N GLN A 303 -20.03 -20.54 24.08
CA GLN A 303 -19.39 -19.64 23.12
C GLN A 303 -18.92 -20.36 21.85
N ALA A 304 -18.36 -21.56 21.98
CA ALA A 304 -17.97 -22.39 20.83
C ALA A 304 -19.20 -22.82 20.01
N ARG A 305 -20.28 -23.24 20.67
CA ARG A 305 -21.54 -23.65 20.02
C ARG A 305 -22.20 -22.49 19.28
N LEU A 306 -22.30 -21.33 19.92
CA LEU A 306 -22.83 -20.11 19.32
C LEU A 306 -22.00 -19.65 18.13
N ARG A 307 -20.67 -19.70 18.23
CA ARG A 307 -19.78 -19.30 17.15
C ARG A 307 -19.93 -20.21 15.93
N LEU A 308 -19.99 -21.52 16.13
CA LEU A 308 -20.21 -22.46 15.04
C LEU A 308 -21.56 -22.23 14.33
N TYR A 309 -22.60 -21.91 15.10
CA TYR A 309 -23.90 -21.56 14.52
C TYR A 309 -23.84 -20.27 13.69
N ILE A 310 -23.11 -19.24 14.13
CA ILE A 310 -22.94 -17.99 13.39
C ILE A 310 -22.17 -18.22 12.08
N ASP A 311 -21.07 -18.97 12.14
CA ASP A 311 -20.15 -19.11 11.00
C ASP A 311 -20.65 -20.14 9.98
N GLU A 312 -21.17 -21.29 10.43
CA GLU A 312 -21.48 -22.45 9.58
C GLU A 312 -22.97 -22.85 9.59
N ARG A 313 -23.80 -22.17 10.40
CA ARG A 313 -25.22 -22.52 10.62
C ARG A 313 -25.42 -23.96 11.12
N ILE A 314 -24.46 -24.46 11.90
CA ILE A 314 -24.53 -25.75 12.59
C ILE A 314 -24.83 -25.51 14.06
N TYR A 315 -25.93 -26.08 14.55
CA TYR A 315 -26.31 -26.09 15.96
C TYR A 315 -25.74 -27.33 16.65
N ILE A 316 -24.99 -27.12 17.73
CA ILE A 316 -24.52 -28.19 18.61
C ILE A 316 -25.47 -28.26 19.81
N PRO A 317 -26.13 -29.41 20.06
CA PRO A 317 -26.97 -29.62 21.24
C PRO A 317 -26.27 -29.29 22.56
N ILE A 318 -27.04 -28.90 23.57
CA ILE A 318 -26.55 -28.74 24.95
C ILE A 318 -25.84 -30.01 25.41
N GLU A 319 -24.81 -29.84 26.25
CA GLU A 319 -24.01 -30.93 26.85
C GLU A 319 -23.19 -31.82 25.90
N ASN A 320 -23.21 -31.57 24.60
CA ASN A 320 -22.31 -32.24 23.67
C ASN A 320 -20.84 -32.03 24.07
N ARG A 321 -20.03 -33.09 23.92
CA ARG A 321 -18.64 -33.11 24.38
C ARG A 321 -17.63 -33.23 23.24
N CYS A 322 -16.42 -32.70 23.45
CA CYS A 322 -15.26 -32.90 22.58
C CYS A 322 -13.96 -33.14 23.35
N CYS A 323 -12.89 -33.54 22.66
CA CYS A 323 -11.56 -33.62 23.25
C CYS A 323 -10.99 -32.21 23.51
N PRO A 324 -10.25 -31.98 24.61
CA PRO A 324 -9.58 -30.69 24.89
C PRO A 324 -8.70 -30.20 23.75
N GLY A 325 -8.05 -31.11 23.02
CA GLY A 325 -7.21 -30.76 21.86
C GLY A 325 -7.97 -30.17 20.67
N HIS A 326 -9.31 -30.24 20.65
CA HIS A 326 -10.14 -29.56 19.64
C HIS A 326 -10.51 -28.13 20.06
N LEU A 327 -10.21 -27.73 21.30
CA LEU A 327 -10.54 -26.42 21.85
C LEU A 327 -9.30 -25.56 22.02
N LEU A 328 -9.33 -24.34 21.47
CA LEU A 328 -8.42 -23.26 21.82
C LEU A 328 -9.19 -22.25 22.67
N LYS A 329 -9.03 -22.34 24.00
CA LYS A 329 -9.89 -21.68 24.99
C LYS A 329 -11.36 -22.10 24.79
N ASP A 330 -12.23 -21.20 24.31
CA ASP A 330 -13.66 -21.43 24.10
C ASP A 330 -14.03 -21.55 22.60
N ARG A 331 -13.12 -22.05 21.75
CA ARG A 331 -13.35 -22.20 20.30
C ARG A 331 -12.88 -23.51 19.74
N LEU A 332 -13.64 -24.02 18.76
CA LEU A 332 -13.24 -25.16 17.93
C LEU A 332 -12.30 -24.73 16.80
N TYR A 333 -11.32 -25.55 16.46
CA TYR A 333 -10.45 -25.31 15.30
C TYR A 333 -11.23 -25.39 13.99
N ALA A 334 -10.91 -24.50 13.05
CA ALA A 334 -11.58 -24.44 11.74
C ALA A 334 -11.48 -25.76 10.94
N ASP A 335 -10.36 -26.47 11.04
CA ASP A 335 -10.18 -27.75 10.35
C ASP A 335 -10.92 -28.91 11.03
N ASP A 336 -11.18 -28.81 12.34
CA ASP A 336 -11.99 -29.79 13.06
C ASP A 336 -13.48 -29.62 12.76
N ILE A 337 -13.91 -28.37 12.55
CA ILE A 337 -15.27 -28.05 12.09
C ILE A 337 -15.57 -28.71 10.75
N LYS A 338 -14.63 -28.69 9.79
CA LYS A 338 -14.78 -29.35 8.48
C LYS A 338 -14.90 -30.87 8.57
N LYS A 339 -14.34 -31.48 9.63
CA LYS A 339 -14.36 -32.94 9.86
C LYS A 339 -15.59 -33.38 10.65
N MET A 340 -16.38 -32.45 11.18
CA MET A 340 -17.56 -32.75 11.99
C MET A 340 -18.67 -33.37 11.13
N ALA A 341 -19.11 -34.57 11.50
CA ALA A 341 -20.19 -35.25 10.80
C ALA A 341 -21.56 -34.62 11.13
N ILE A 342 -22.27 -34.16 10.10
CA ILE A 342 -23.64 -33.65 10.22
C ILE A 342 -24.61 -34.81 10.03
N ILE A 343 -25.43 -35.06 11.06
CA ILE A 343 -26.32 -36.23 11.11
C ILE A 343 -27.76 -35.84 10.78
N SER A 344 -28.16 -34.61 11.07
CA SER A 344 -29.51 -34.11 10.78
C SER A 344 -29.48 -32.68 10.26
N SER A 345 -30.43 -32.34 9.39
CA SER A 345 -30.74 -30.97 8.92
C SER A 345 -31.78 -30.27 9.80
N LEU A 346 -32.40 -30.99 10.73
CA LEU A 346 -33.38 -30.52 11.69
C LEU A 346 -32.85 -30.67 13.13
N SER A 347 -33.11 -29.66 13.94
CA SER A 347 -32.70 -29.61 15.35
C SER A 347 -33.88 -29.22 16.23
N TYR A 348 -34.17 -30.04 17.24
CA TYR A 348 -35.06 -29.64 18.33
C TYR A 348 -34.25 -28.84 19.34
N ILE A 349 -34.68 -27.61 19.60
CA ILE A 349 -33.95 -26.67 20.44
C ILE A 349 -34.87 -26.27 21.60
N PRO A 350 -34.43 -26.38 22.86
CA PRO A 350 -35.17 -25.83 23.99
C PRO A 350 -35.44 -24.34 23.79
N VAL A 351 -36.65 -23.86 24.09
CA VAL A 351 -37.03 -22.43 23.98
C VAL A 351 -36.11 -21.55 24.83
N THR A 352 -35.70 -22.02 26.00
CA THR A 352 -34.73 -21.35 26.89
C THR A 352 -33.38 -21.17 26.22
N GLU A 353 -32.91 -22.19 25.50
CA GLU A 353 -31.67 -22.13 24.73
C GLU A 353 -31.81 -21.25 23.49
N LEU A 354 -32.91 -21.38 22.74
CA LEU A 354 -33.16 -20.55 21.57
C LEU A 354 -33.23 -19.07 21.97
N LYS A 355 -33.92 -18.75 23.06
CA LYS A 355 -33.92 -17.41 23.66
C LYS A 355 -32.51 -16.97 24.01
N LYS A 356 -31.71 -17.80 24.68
CA LYS A 356 -30.32 -17.48 25.00
C LYS A 356 -29.47 -17.21 23.75
N PHE A 357 -29.66 -17.99 22.68
CA PHE A 357 -29.01 -17.75 21.39
C PHE A 357 -29.45 -16.41 20.79
N LEU A 358 -30.76 -16.14 20.70
CA LEU A 358 -31.30 -14.91 20.12
C LEU A 358 -30.92 -13.66 20.94
N ASP A 359 -31.00 -13.72 22.27
CA ASP A 359 -30.56 -12.64 23.16
C ASP A 359 -29.06 -12.35 22.97
N THR A 360 -28.24 -13.40 22.90
CA THR A 360 -26.78 -13.23 22.67
C THR A 360 -26.50 -12.72 21.26
N LEU A 361 -27.23 -13.17 20.23
CA LEU A 361 -27.10 -12.67 18.86
C LEU A 361 -27.52 -11.21 18.77
N SER A 362 -28.60 -10.81 19.44
CA SER A 362 -29.05 -9.42 19.51
C SER A 362 -27.98 -8.52 20.11
N LEU A 363 -27.31 -8.95 21.18
CA LEU A 363 -26.17 -8.21 21.76
C LEU A 363 -24.95 -8.18 20.81
N LYS A 364 -24.76 -9.23 20.00
CA LYS A 364 -23.66 -9.30 19.03
C LYS A 364 -23.88 -8.47 17.76
N VAL A 365 -25.11 -8.05 17.44
CA VAL A 365 -25.37 -7.18 16.28
C VAL A 365 -24.71 -5.81 16.46
N ASP A 366 -24.67 -5.28 17.68
CA ASP A 366 -24.02 -4.02 18.02
C ASP A 366 -22.53 -4.19 18.37
N GLU A 367 -21.98 -5.40 18.21
CA GLU A 367 -20.59 -5.70 18.53
C GLU A 367 -19.63 -4.99 17.57
N THR A 368 -18.92 -3.99 18.10
CA THR A 368 -17.89 -3.26 17.36
C THR A 368 -16.72 -4.18 16.99
N LEU A 369 -15.88 -3.76 16.04
CA LEU A 369 -14.64 -4.48 15.76
C LEU A 369 -13.72 -4.51 16.99
N LEU A 370 -13.75 -3.48 17.84
CA LEU A 370 -13.01 -3.47 19.09
C LEU A 370 -13.47 -4.58 20.04
N ASN A 371 -14.79 -4.79 20.17
CA ASN A 371 -15.33 -5.87 21.01
C ASN A 371 -14.87 -7.24 20.49
N LYS A 372 -14.95 -7.45 19.17
CA LYS A 372 -14.43 -8.67 18.52
C LYS A 372 -12.94 -8.88 18.76
N ILE A 373 -12.16 -7.81 18.89
CA ILE A 373 -10.74 -7.91 19.24
C ILE A 373 -10.56 -8.38 20.69
N GLY A 374 -11.34 -7.84 21.64
CA GLY A 374 -11.25 -8.21 23.06
C GLY A 374 -11.61 -9.68 23.30
N ASP A 375 -12.62 -10.16 22.59
CA ASP A 375 -13.03 -11.56 22.64
C ASP A 375 -12.16 -12.47 21.75
N TYR A 376 -11.12 -11.93 21.09
CA TYR A 376 -10.29 -12.60 20.08
C TYR A 376 -11.06 -13.09 18.83
N ASN A 377 -12.33 -12.71 18.66
CA ASN A 377 -13.30 -13.24 17.68
C ASN A 377 -13.09 -12.72 16.24
N MET A 378 -12.03 -11.95 16.00
CA MET A 378 -11.67 -11.46 14.67
C MET A 378 -10.84 -12.52 13.92
N PRO A 379 -11.13 -12.80 12.64
CA PRO A 379 -10.34 -13.71 11.81
C PRO A 379 -8.84 -13.34 11.73
N GLU A 380 -7.98 -14.36 11.66
CA GLU A 380 -6.51 -14.23 11.62
C GLU A 380 -6.02 -13.34 10.47
N ASP A 381 -6.55 -13.55 9.26
CA ASP A 381 -6.23 -12.79 8.05
C ASP A 381 -6.54 -11.29 8.21
N ARG A 382 -7.68 -10.97 8.84
CA ARG A 382 -8.08 -9.59 9.11
C ARG A 382 -7.19 -8.93 10.15
N ILE A 383 -6.86 -9.63 11.23
CA ILE A 383 -5.96 -9.14 12.28
C ILE A 383 -4.56 -8.89 11.73
N PHE A 384 -4.05 -9.83 10.95
CA PHE A 384 -2.78 -9.69 10.26
C PHE A 384 -2.80 -8.51 9.27
N ALA A 385 -3.90 -8.29 8.55
CA ALA A 385 -4.02 -7.16 7.63
C ALA A 385 -3.93 -5.79 8.34
N ILE A 386 -4.61 -5.64 9.49
CA ILE A 386 -4.64 -4.35 10.22
C ILE A 386 -3.41 -4.11 11.09
N THR A 387 -2.80 -5.17 11.65
CA THR A 387 -1.67 -5.04 12.60
C THR A 387 -0.32 -5.43 12.00
N GLY A 388 -0.31 -6.33 11.01
CA GLY A 388 0.89 -6.99 10.50
C GLY A 388 1.36 -8.20 11.32
N TYR A 389 0.56 -8.63 12.32
CA TYR A 389 0.91 -9.69 13.28
C TYR A 389 -0.24 -10.68 13.44
N THR A 390 0.10 -11.94 13.75
CA THR A 390 -0.87 -13.00 14.05
C THR A 390 -1.43 -12.83 15.46
N TRP A 391 -2.51 -13.56 15.78
CA TRP A 391 -3.03 -13.57 17.16
C TRP A 391 -2.00 -14.10 18.16
N GLU A 392 -1.24 -15.11 17.75
CA GLU A 392 -0.16 -15.67 18.56
C GLU A 392 0.89 -14.61 18.93
N ASN A 393 1.37 -13.83 17.94
CA ASN A 393 2.31 -12.74 18.19
C ASN A 393 1.72 -11.68 19.14
N ILE A 394 0.45 -11.32 18.95
CA ILE A 394 -0.24 -10.33 19.79
C ILE A 394 -0.36 -10.83 21.23
N VAL A 395 -0.73 -12.10 21.43
CA VAL A 395 -0.84 -12.71 22.77
C VAL A 395 0.54 -12.77 23.46
N GLU A 396 1.58 -13.15 22.73
CA GLU A 396 2.95 -13.19 23.24
C GLU A 396 3.38 -11.81 23.75
N VAL A 397 3.23 -10.78 22.93
CA VAL A 397 3.55 -9.39 23.31
C VAL A 397 2.68 -8.91 24.48
N ARG A 398 1.38 -9.20 24.45
CA ARG A 398 0.45 -8.83 25.52
C ARG A 398 0.90 -9.39 26.87
N ASN A 399 1.48 -10.58 26.91
CA ASN A 399 1.98 -11.20 28.15
C ASN A 399 3.23 -10.52 28.71
N LEU A 400 3.95 -9.74 27.87
CA LEU A 400 5.08 -8.93 28.33
C LEU A 400 4.63 -7.60 28.97
N LEU A 401 3.43 -7.09 28.67
CA LEU A 401 2.92 -5.79 29.15
C LEU A 401 2.34 -5.86 30.58
N LYS A 402 3.18 -6.24 31.55
CA LYS A 402 2.81 -6.54 32.95
C LYS A 402 2.34 -5.34 33.76
N SER A 403 2.78 -4.13 33.44
CA SER A 403 2.37 -2.89 34.14
C SER A 403 0.97 -2.42 33.74
N MET A 404 0.45 -2.88 32.59
CA MET A 404 -0.85 -2.48 32.10
C MET A 404 -1.98 -3.24 32.80
N ARG A 405 -3.13 -2.58 32.93
CA ARG A 405 -4.35 -3.15 33.51
C ARG A 405 -5.54 -3.00 32.56
N ASN A 406 -6.50 -3.90 32.68
CA ASN A 406 -7.81 -3.76 32.05
C ASN A 406 -8.54 -2.54 32.65
N SER A 407 -9.39 -1.90 31.86
CA SER A 407 -10.33 -0.88 32.34
C SER A 407 -11.74 -1.27 31.96
N HIS A 408 -12.73 -0.51 32.43
CA HIS A 408 -14.14 -0.71 32.08
C HIS A 408 -14.44 -0.48 30.59
N ILE A 409 -13.56 0.21 29.85
CA ILE A 409 -13.76 0.55 28.42
C ILE A 409 -12.97 -0.39 27.51
N ARG A 410 -11.90 -1.02 28.02
CA ARG A 410 -11.00 -1.84 27.21
C ARG A 410 -10.15 -2.82 28.01
N ASP A 411 -9.80 -3.94 27.41
CA ASP A 411 -8.73 -4.80 27.88
C ASP A 411 -7.35 -4.39 27.31
N ILE A 412 -6.29 -5.09 27.73
CA ILE A 412 -4.91 -4.84 27.25
C ILE A 412 -4.76 -5.18 25.75
N THR A 413 -5.42 -6.25 25.29
CA THR A 413 -5.35 -6.74 23.91
C THR A 413 -5.93 -5.72 22.94
N GLN A 414 -7.09 -5.15 23.24
CA GLN A 414 -7.75 -4.10 22.49
C GLN A 414 -6.84 -2.87 22.36
N ALA A 415 -6.23 -2.40 23.46
CA ALA A 415 -5.30 -1.28 23.40
C ALA A 415 -4.06 -1.60 22.54
N LEU A 416 -3.51 -2.81 22.68
CA LEU A 416 -2.35 -3.26 21.92
C LEU A 416 -2.68 -3.30 20.42
N VAL A 417 -3.82 -3.86 20.03
CA VAL A 417 -4.26 -3.91 18.63
C VAL A 417 -4.51 -2.51 18.07
N VAL A 418 -5.09 -1.59 18.86
CA VAL A 418 -5.24 -0.17 18.46
C VAL A 418 -3.87 0.47 18.19
N PHE A 419 -2.89 0.24 19.07
CA PHE A 419 -1.52 0.72 18.89
C PHE A 419 -0.85 0.12 17.64
N LEU A 420 -0.92 -1.20 17.47
CA LEU A 420 -0.33 -1.90 16.31
C LEU A 420 -1.00 -1.46 15.01
N PHE A 421 -2.32 -1.25 15.01
CA PHE A 421 -3.04 -0.72 13.85
C PHE A 421 -2.59 0.70 13.53
N LYS A 422 -2.40 1.56 14.54
CA LYS A 422 -1.83 2.91 14.36
C LYS A 422 -0.42 2.84 13.76
N LEU A 423 0.44 1.99 14.31
CA LEU A 423 1.82 1.81 13.88
C LEU A 423 1.91 1.30 12.43
N ARG A 424 1.09 0.29 12.10
CA ARG A 424 1.00 -0.35 10.79
C ARG A 424 0.45 0.59 9.72
N SER A 425 -0.61 1.33 10.01
CA SER A 425 -1.35 2.13 9.01
C SER A 425 -0.88 3.58 8.91
N GLY A 426 -0.46 4.20 10.01
CA GLY A 426 -0.23 5.64 10.08
C GLY A 426 -1.52 6.50 10.03
N ASN A 427 -2.70 5.88 10.09
CA ASN A 427 -3.99 6.59 9.99
C ASN A 427 -4.23 7.57 11.15
N SER A 428 -5.07 8.59 10.95
CA SER A 428 -5.47 9.51 12.03
C SER A 428 -6.24 8.77 13.14
N ASN A 429 -6.29 9.38 14.34
CA ASN A 429 -7.03 8.80 15.46
C ASN A 429 -8.54 8.73 15.17
N SER A 430 -9.09 9.74 14.48
CA SER A 430 -10.47 9.73 13.99
C SER A 430 -10.76 8.52 13.10
N THR A 431 -9.92 8.25 12.09
CA THR A 431 -10.11 7.12 11.18
C THR A 431 -10.03 5.79 11.92
N ILE A 432 -9.07 5.62 12.83
CA ILE A 432 -8.95 4.40 13.62
C ILE A 432 -10.17 4.22 14.54
N ALA A 433 -10.63 5.30 15.18
CA ALA A 433 -11.80 5.27 16.03
C ALA A 433 -13.06 4.87 15.25
N SER A 434 -13.27 5.47 14.08
CA SER A 434 -14.39 5.13 13.20
C SER A 434 -14.35 3.68 12.72
N ILE A 435 -13.17 3.17 12.33
CA ILE A 435 -13.03 1.78 11.86
C ILE A 435 -13.31 0.80 13.01
N LEU A 436 -12.77 1.05 14.19
CA LEU A 436 -12.87 0.11 15.31
C LEU A 436 -14.17 0.24 16.12
N GLY A 437 -14.99 1.27 15.86
CA GLY A 437 -16.19 1.57 16.65
C GLY A 437 -15.85 2.15 18.03
N ILE A 438 -14.79 2.95 18.14
CA ILE A 438 -14.44 3.68 19.35
C ILE A 438 -15.18 5.02 19.33
N GLU A 439 -15.92 5.33 20.39
CA GLU A 439 -16.78 6.52 20.49
C GLU A 439 -16.01 7.84 20.28
N HIS A 440 -14.78 7.93 20.78
CA HIS A 440 -13.99 9.16 20.81
C HIS A 440 -12.55 8.93 20.36
N GLU A 441 -12.04 9.77 19.45
CA GLU A 441 -10.66 9.68 18.95
C GLU A 441 -9.58 9.89 20.04
N GLN A 442 -9.96 10.57 21.13
CA GLN A 442 -9.09 10.78 22.30
C GLN A 442 -8.79 9.46 23.00
N ALA A 443 -9.71 8.49 22.97
CA ALA A 443 -9.48 7.16 23.52
C ALA A 443 -8.36 6.42 22.77
N VAL A 444 -8.30 6.54 21.44
CA VAL A 444 -7.19 6.00 20.63
C VAL A 444 -5.86 6.57 21.09
N SER A 445 -5.78 7.90 21.27
CA SER A 445 -4.57 8.57 21.76
C SER A 445 -4.15 8.08 23.15
N LYS A 446 -5.13 7.87 24.04
CA LYS A 446 -4.92 7.36 25.40
C LYS A 446 -4.40 5.92 25.37
N PHE A 447 -4.99 5.05 24.55
CA PHE A 447 -4.58 3.65 24.42
C PHE A 447 -3.15 3.54 23.89
N VAL A 448 -2.82 4.29 22.83
CA VAL A 448 -1.48 4.38 22.27
C VAL A 448 -0.46 4.81 23.33
N SER A 449 -0.76 5.87 24.09
CA SER A 449 0.16 6.38 25.11
C SER A 449 0.36 5.39 26.27
N GLN A 450 -0.70 4.69 26.67
CA GLN A 450 -0.62 3.65 27.71
C GLN A 450 0.21 2.46 27.26
N ILE A 451 0.05 2.01 26.01
CA ILE A 451 0.86 0.93 25.44
C ILE A 451 2.33 1.34 25.38
N ILE A 452 2.64 2.53 24.86
CA ILE A 452 4.03 3.03 24.80
C ILE A 452 4.66 3.04 26.20
N ARG A 453 3.94 3.55 27.21
CA ARG A 453 4.43 3.54 28.59
C ARG A 453 4.64 2.13 29.15
N ALA A 454 3.74 1.19 28.85
CA ALA A 454 3.90 -0.20 29.27
C ALA A 454 5.14 -0.85 28.62
N TYR A 455 5.39 -0.58 27.33
CA TYR A 455 6.63 -1.00 26.67
C TYR A 455 7.88 -0.40 27.32
N GLU A 456 7.87 0.90 27.65
CA GLU A 456 8.98 1.59 28.31
C GLU A 456 9.33 1.00 29.67
N ILE A 457 8.34 0.48 30.40
CA ILE A 457 8.52 -0.10 31.73
C ILE A 457 8.87 -1.59 31.66
N ASP A 458 8.07 -2.36 30.91
CA ASP A 458 8.11 -3.82 31.01
C ASP A 458 9.01 -4.48 29.96
N VAL A 459 9.11 -3.88 28.77
CA VAL A 459 9.68 -4.54 27.58
C VAL A 459 11.04 -3.98 27.21
N LEU A 460 11.13 -2.69 26.89
CA LEU A 460 12.35 -2.09 26.35
C LEU A 460 13.56 -2.25 27.28
N PRO A 461 13.47 -2.10 28.61
CA PRO A 461 14.64 -2.25 29.48
C PRO A 461 15.23 -3.66 29.49
N ASN A 462 14.39 -4.69 29.30
CA ASN A 462 14.77 -6.10 29.51
C ASN A 462 14.91 -6.91 28.21
N TYR A 463 14.28 -6.46 27.12
CA TYR A 463 14.18 -7.23 25.87
C TYR A 463 14.62 -6.47 24.61
N PHE A 464 14.98 -5.18 24.71
CA PHE A 464 15.50 -4.44 23.56
C PHE A 464 16.49 -3.33 23.90
N GLY A 465 17.70 -3.46 23.39
CA GLY A 465 18.77 -2.48 23.52
C GLY A 465 20.09 -3.15 23.87
N ILE A 466 21.12 -2.34 23.98
CA ILE A 466 22.52 -2.77 24.13
C ILE A 466 22.72 -3.70 25.34
N GLY A 467 22.06 -3.43 26.46
CA GLY A 467 22.18 -4.25 27.68
C GLY A 467 21.36 -5.54 27.69
N THR A 468 20.65 -5.88 26.61
CA THR A 468 19.71 -7.02 26.58
C THR A 468 20.26 -8.24 25.85
N ILE A 469 21.42 -8.10 25.20
CA ILE A 469 22.10 -9.18 24.48
C ILE A 469 23.59 -9.15 24.85
N SER A 470 24.18 -10.34 25.01
CA SER A 470 25.60 -10.44 25.32
C SER A 470 26.48 -10.19 24.08
N ARG A 471 27.71 -9.76 24.30
CA ARG A 471 28.70 -9.60 23.23
C ARG A 471 28.98 -10.94 22.53
N GLU A 472 29.10 -12.00 23.31
CA GLU A 472 29.38 -13.36 22.85
C GLU A 472 28.26 -13.88 21.97
N GLU A 473 27.00 -13.58 22.32
CA GLU A 473 25.83 -13.91 21.50
C GLU A 473 25.80 -13.14 20.17
N LEU A 474 26.18 -11.87 20.17
CA LEU A 474 26.28 -11.08 18.92
C LEU A 474 27.34 -11.64 17.97
N ILE A 475 28.50 -12.05 18.49
CA ILE A 475 29.59 -12.63 17.69
C ILE A 475 29.20 -14.02 17.18
N SER A 476 28.68 -14.88 18.05
CA SER A 476 28.37 -16.27 17.70
C SER A 476 27.16 -16.38 16.78
N ASN A 477 26.04 -15.70 17.10
CA ASN A 477 24.73 -15.93 16.49
C ASN A 477 24.29 -14.84 15.51
N HIS A 478 24.86 -13.63 15.58
CA HIS A 478 24.44 -12.49 14.74
C HIS A 478 25.54 -11.98 13.80
N THR A 479 26.71 -12.62 13.81
CA THR A 479 27.75 -12.41 12.80
C THR A 479 27.66 -13.52 11.74
N THR A 480 27.29 -13.14 10.53
CA THR A 480 27.08 -14.05 9.39
C THR A 480 28.39 -14.65 8.90
N ASP A 481 28.34 -15.87 8.37
CA ASP A 481 29.50 -16.56 7.80
C ASP A 481 30.15 -15.76 6.66
N VAL A 482 29.33 -15.02 5.88
CA VAL A 482 29.83 -14.11 4.83
C VAL A 482 30.80 -13.08 5.42
N VAL A 483 30.48 -12.50 6.57
CA VAL A 483 31.34 -11.52 7.24
C VAL A 483 32.57 -12.21 7.84
N LYS A 484 32.37 -13.34 8.53
CA LYS A 484 33.46 -14.13 9.12
C LYS A 484 34.53 -14.49 8.08
N GLU A 485 34.12 -15.01 6.93
CA GLU A 485 35.02 -15.46 5.87
C GLU A 485 35.60 -14.33 5.00
N LEU A 486 34.86 -13.24 4.76
CA LEU A 486 35.37 -12.12 3.95
C LEU A 486 36.35 -11.23 4.72
N LEU A 487 36.12 -11.05 6.02
CA LEU A 487 36.93 -10.20 6.89
C LEU A 487 37.97 -10.98 7.70
N ASP A 488 37.93 -12.31 7.67
CA ASP A 488 38.79 -13.19 8.46
C ASP A 488 38.66 -12.94 9.98
N VAL A 489 37.41 -12.89 10.46
CA VAL A 489 37.08 -12.54 11.84
C VAL A 489 36.53 -13.73 12.62
N SER A 490 37.02 -13.92 13.84
CA SER A 490 36.58 -14.99 14.75
C SER A 490 36.01 -14.47 16.08
N ASN A 491 36.63 -13.43 16.66
CA ASN A 491 36.28 -12.90 17.99
C ASN A 491 35.96 -11.40 18.00
N GLN A 492 36.02 -10.72 16.85
CA GLN A 492 35.70 -9.30 16.72
C GLN A 492 34.19 -9.13 16.55
N LEU A 493 33.64 -8.11 17.22
CA LEU A 493 32.27 -7.70 17.00
C LEU A 493 32.21 -6.83 15.73
N VAL A 494 31.31 -7.18 14.81
CA VAL A 494 31.06 -6.41 13.60
C VAL A 494 29.70 -5.72 13.70
N ILE A 495 29.70 -4.39 13.68
CA ILE A 495 28.49 -3.58 13.75
C ILE A 495 28.30 -2.73 12.50
N ILE A 496 27.04 -2.62 12.09
CA ILE A 496 26.60 -1.82 10.97
C ILE A 496 25.73 -0.70 11.51
N CYS A 497 26.06 0.54 11.16
CA CYS A 497 25.38 1.71 11.68
C CYS A 497 24.90 2.60 10.54
N ASP A 498 23.64 3.04 10.63
CA ASP A 498 23.09 3.97 9.65
C ASP A 498 21.96 4.83 10.22
N GLY A 499 21.88 6.06 9.73
CA GLY A 499 20.80 7.00 10.04
C GLY A 499 19.59 6.74 9.16
N THR A 500 18.39 6.73 9.75
CA THR A 500 17.14 6.75 8.99
C THR A 500 16.39 8.06 9.24
N TYR A 501 15.27 8.27 8.55
CA TYR A 501 14.51 9.51 8.63
C TYR A 501 13.08 9.28 9.06
N LEU A 502 12.66 9.98 10.12
CA LEU A 502 11.28 10.11 10.53
C LEU A 502 10.76 11.48 10.07
N ARG A 503 10.08 11.53 8.93
CA ARG A 503 9.46 12.78 8.42
C ARG A 503 8.28 13.17 9.31
N HIS A 504 8.11 14.45 9.57
CA HIS A 504 7.00 14.93 10.40
C HIS A 504 6.31 16.17 9.82
N GLU A 505 5.22 16.59 10.45
CA GLU A 505 4.49 17.82 10.09
C GLU A 505 5.37 19.06 10.26
N LYS A 506 5.09 20.13 9.50
CA LYS A 506 5.73 21.42 9.76
C LYS A 506 5.37 21.90 11.16
N SER A 507 6.34 22.38 11.92
CA SER A 507 6.12 22.90 13.26
C SER A 507 5.84 24.39 13.23
N GLY A 508 4.86 24.83 14.04
CA GLY A 508 4.65 26.26 14.32
C GLY A 508 5.76 26.85 15.20
N ASN A 509 6.58 26.02 15.84
CA ASN A 509 7.78 26.46 16.53
C ASN A 509 8.90 26.69 15.50
N ASN A 510 9.08 27.95 15.09
CA ASN A 510 10.07 28.34 14.09
C ASN A 510 11.50 27.94 14.44
N TYR A 511 11.88 27.92 15.72
CA TYR A 511 13.21 27.48 16.15
C TYR A 511 13.40 25.98 15.89
N TYR A 512 12.45 25.17 16.34
CA TYR A 512 12.48 23.72 16.09
C TYR A 512 12.41 23.42 14.59
N GLN A 513 11.52 24.09 13.86
CA GLN A 513 11.33 23.92 12.42
C GLN A 513 12.64 24.14 11.63
N ARG A 514 13.48 25.10 12.02
CA ARG A 514 14.80 25.30 11.39
C ARG A 514 15.76 24.14 11.67
N LYS A 515 15.77 23.62 12.89
CA LYS A 515 16.63 22.49 13.29
C LYS A 515 16.17 21.14 12.75
N SER A 516 14.87 20.98 12.51
CA SER A 516 14.28 19.75 11.99
C SER A 516 14.19 19.75 10.47
N PHE A 517 14.50 20.85 9.77
CA PHE A 517 14.47 20.87 8.30
C PHE A 517 15.76 20.30 7.70
N SER A 518 15.65 19.23 6.91
CA SER A 518 16.76 18.70 6.13
C SER A 518 16.85 19.43 4.79
N GLY A 519 17.97 20.09 4.51
CA GLY A 519 18.25 20.66 3.19
C GLY A 519 18.33 19.60 2.10
N GLN A 520 18.98 18.46 2.40
CA GLN A 520 19.14 17.33 1.49
C GLN A 520 17.79 16.68 1.13
N LYS A 521 16.94 16.38 2.13
CA LYS A 521 15.64 15.73 1.91
C LYS A 521 14.48 16.72 1.67
N LYS A 522 14.78 18.03 1.68
CA LYS A 522 13.88 19.17 1.50
C LYS A 522 12.59 19.06 2.34
N ALA A 523 12.70 18.56 3.57
CA ALA A 523 11.55 18.28 4.42
C ALA A 523 11.89 18.35 5.93
N PRO A 524 10.90 18.67 6.79
CA PRO A 524 11.01 18.47 8.23
C PRO A 524 11.08 16.98 8.60
N LEU A 525 12.10 16.61 9.36
CA LEU A 525 12.35 15.25 9.84
C LEU A 525 13.19 15.26 11.12
N CYS A 526 13.21 14.13 11.82
CA CYS A 526 14.26 13.80 12.78
C CYS A 526 14.91 12.47 12.38
N LYS A 527 16.07 12.16 12.97
CA LYS A 527 16.90 11.02 12.55
C LYS A 527 17.03 9.97 13.65
N PRO A 528 16.26 8.86 13.61
CA PRO A 528 16.63 7.68 14.37
C PRO A 528 17.92 7.06 13.80
N PHE A 529 18.77 6.52 14.66
CA PHE A 529 20.08 5.99 14.27
C PHE A 529 20.17 4.52 14.64
N THR A 530 20.18 3.64 13.63
CA THR A 530 20.12 2.19 13.83
C THR A 530 21.52 1.62 13.98
N ILE A 531 21.69 0.74 14.97
CA ILE A 531 22.89 -0.06 15.19
C ILE A 531 22.44 -1.52 15.05
N CYS A 532 22.96 -2.24 14.07
CA CYS A 532 22.59 -3.64 13.84
C CYS A 532 23.82 -4.50 13.52
N SER A 533 23.64 -5.81 13.66
CA SER A 533 24.61 -6.82 13.25
C SER A 533 24.54 -7.11 11.75
N SER A 534 25.40 -8.02 11.28
CA SER A 534 25.48 -8.44 9.87
C SER A 534 24.33 -9.32 9.37
N ASP A 535 23.49 -9.87 10.25
CA ASP A 535 22.24 -10.57 9.89
C ASP A 535 21.00 -9.68 10.10
N GLY A 536 21.20 -8.39 10.37
CA GLY A 536 20.15 -7.41 10.57
C GLY A 536 19.53 -7.40 11.96
N TYR A 537 20.03 -8.17 12.93
CA TYR A 537 19.59 -8.03 14.33
C TYR A 537 19.85 -6.61 14.83
N ILE A 538 18.81 -5.91 15.27
CA ILE A 538 18.92 -4.53 15.73
C ILE A 538 19.39 -4.54 17.19
N ILE A 539 20.60 -4.06 17.44
CA ILE A 539 21.18 -3.98 18.78
C ILE A 539 20.52 -2.84 19.56
N ASP A 540 20.43 -1.66 18.95
CA ASP A 540 19.64 -0.54 19.47
C ASP A 540 19.29 0.45 18.35
N ILE A 541 18.35 1.36 18.64
CA ILE A 541 18.07 2.53 17.83
C ILE A 541 18.23 3.77 18.71
N ALA A 542 19.32 4.52 18.46
CA ALA A 542 19.65 5.74 19.17
C ALA A 542 18.87 6.94 18.61
N GLY A 543 18.80 8.01 19.41
CA GLY A 543 18.12 9.25 19.06
C GLY A 543 16.63 9.28 19.45
N PRO A 544 15.76 9.98 18.68
CA PRO A 544 16.06 10.62 17.40
C PRO A 544 16.94 11.87 17.54
N PHE A 545 17.73 12.16 16.50
CA PHE A 545 18.63 13.30 16.38
C PHE A 545 18.08 14.39 15.44
N LEU A 546 18.72 15.56 15.42
CA LEU A 546 18.30 16.68 14.58
C LEU A 546 18.56 16.40 13.09
N ALA A 547 17.74 16.96 12.20
CA ALA A 547 17.90 16.80 10.76
C ALA A 547 19.22 17.38 10.23
N THR A 548 19.73 18.42 10.90
CA THR A 548 20.97 19.11 10.55
C THR A 548 22.23 18.37 10.98
N GLU A 549 22.11 17.33 11.81
CA GLU A 549 23.25 16.54 12.27
C GLU A 549 23.55 15.46 11.23
N ASN A 550 24.77 15.44 10.70
CA ASN A 550 25.23 14.37 9.82
C ASN A 550 25.52 13.09 10.62
N ASP A 551 25.70 11.98 9.92
CA ASP A 551 25.77 10.67 10.58
C ASP A 551 27.09 10.49 11.35
N ALA A 552 28.17 11.15 10.93
CA ALA A 552 29.43 11.25 11.67
C ALA A 552 29.25 11.93 13.05
N VAL A 553 28.56 13.06 13.12
CA VAL A 553 28.27 13.77 14.38
C VAL A 553 27.37 12.93 15.28
N ILE A 554 26.37 12.26 14.71
CA ILE A 554 25.49 11.37 15.46
C ILE A 554 26.29 10.20 16.06
N MET A 555 27.14 9.55 15.26
CA MET A 555 28.00 8.47 15.73
C MET A 555 28.88 8.91 16.89
N LYS A 556 29.50 10.10 16.81
CA LYS A 556 30.30 10.65 17.91
C LYS A 556 29.51 10.72 19.21
N LYS A 557 28.27 11.21 19.17
CA LYS A 557 27.39 11.28 20.36
C LYS A 557 27.01 9.91 20.89
N VAL A 558 26.75 8.95 20.01
CA VAL A 558 26.46 7.56 20.38
C VAL A 558 27.65 6.94 21.11
N MET A 559 28.87 7.15 20.62
CA MET A 559 30.12 6.66 21.22
C MET A 559 30.47 7.37 22.54
N SER A 560 30.07 8.63 22.70
CA SER A 560 30.29 9.37 23.96
C SER A 560 29.43 8.88 25.13
N ASN A 561 28.42 8.04 24.89
CA ASN A 561 27.61 7.48 25.97
C ASN A 561 28.31 6.24 26.59
N PRO A 562 28.83 6.32 27.83
CA PRO A 562 29.58 5.22 28.44
C PRO A 562 28.71 3.99 28.73
N THR A 563 27.41 4.18 28.97
CA THR A 563 26.44 3.08 29.17
C THR A 563 25.76 2.66 27.86
N GLY A 564 26.20 3.22 26.73
CA GLY A 564 25.69 2.96 25.40
C GLY A 564 26.54 1.96 24.63
N LEU A 565 26.75 2.22 23.34
CA LEU A 565 27.46 1.32 22.42
C LEU A 565 28.87 0.99 22.88
N SER A 566 29.56 1.95 23.48
CA SER A 566 30.92 1.77 24.02
C SER A 566 31.02 0.70 25.11
N SER A 567 29.91 0.32 25.77
CA SER A 567 29.92 -0.71 26.82
C SER A 567 30.10 -2.15 26.31
N ILE A 568 29.77 -2.41 25.05
CA ILE A 568 29.86 -3.75 24.43
C ILE A 568 31.02 -3.89 23.45
N LEU A 569 31.71 -2.78 23.15
CA LEU A 569 32.81 -2.71 22.18
C LEU A 569 34.16 -2.98 22.84
N GLN A 570 35.06 -3.61 22.09
CA GLN A 570 36.46 -3.84 22.42
C GLN A 570 37.37 -3.31 21.31
N ARG A 571 38.63 -3.04 21.66
CA ARG A 571 39.65 -2.67 20.68
C ARG A 571 39.69 -3.73 19.56
N LYS A 572 39.92 -3.27 18.34
CA LYS A 572 39.85 -4.02 17.08
C LYS A 572 38.46 -4.42 16.61
N ASP A 573 37.38 -4.05 17.29
CA ASP A 573 36.03 -4.24 16.71
C ASP A 573 35.84 -3.44 15.42
N ILE A 574 34.95 -3.94 14.55
CA ILE A 574 34.80 -3.44 13.18
C ILE A 574 33.49 -2.68 13.03
N PHE A 575 33.60 -1.46 12.55
CA PHE A 575 32.47 -0.62 12.13
C PHE A 575 32.31 -0.67 10.61
N VAL A 576 31.14 -1.08 10.15
CA VAL A 576 30.77 -1.04 8.73
C VAL A 576 29.83 0.14 8.49
N LEU A 577 30.32 1.15 7.80
CA LEU A 577 29.68 2.46 7.67
C LEU A 577 29.49 2.87 6.20
N ASP A 578 28.61 3.84 5.97
CA ASP A 578 28.47 4.49 4.67
C ASP A 578 29.41 5.71 4.54
N ARG A 579 29.56 6.27 3.33
CA ARG A 579 30.41 7.43 3.04
C ARG A 579 30.09 8.66 3.88
N GLY A 580 28.84 8.80 4.34
CA GLY A 580 28.40 9.87 5.23
C GLY A 580 29.10 9.92 6.59
N PHE A 581 29.85 8.87 6.95
CA PHE A 581 30.61 8.75 8.19
C PHE A 581 32.10 9.13 8.05
N ARG A 582 32.56 9.57 6.87
CA ARG A 582 33.97 9.90 6.63
C ARG A 582 34.62 10.79 7.71
N ASP A 583 33.85 11.74 8.25
CA ASP A 583 34.38 12.74 9.21
C ASP A 583 34.56 12.17 10.64
N ILE A 584 34.11 10.93 10.92
CA ILE A 584 34.30 10.25 12.23
C ILE A 584 35.36 9.13 12.19
N VAL A 585 35.87 8.78 11.02
CA VAL A 585 36.80 7.64 10.84
C VAL A 585 38.02 7.75 11.75
N SER A 586 38.74 8.89 11.71
CA SER A 586 39.95 9.08 12.51
C SER A 586 39.69 8.97 14.02
N PHE A 587 38.53 9.44 14.50
CA PHE A 587 38.16 9.32 15.91
C PHE A 587 37.93 7.86 16.34
N LEU A 588 37.39 7.02 15.46
CA LEU A 588 37.20 5.59 15.73
C LEU A 588 38.53 4.84 15.68
N GLU A 589 39.40 5.15 14.71
CA GLU A 589 40.72 4.56 14.58
C GLU A 589 41.65 4.94 15.75
N GLU A 590 41.59 6.18 16.25
CA GLU A 590 42.29 6.63 17.47
C GLU A 590 41.87 5.82 18.72
N LYS A 591 40.64 5.29 18.72
CA LYS A 591 40.12 4.39 19.74
C LYS A 591 40.47 2.91 19.49
N ASP A 592 41.28 2.65 18.46
CA ASP A 592 41.72 1.33 18.00
C ASP A 592 40.58 0.46 17.48
N PHE A 593 39.56 1.07 16.87
CA PHE A 593 38.55 0.35 16.09
C PHE A 593 38.94 0.29 14.61
N GLU A 594 38.50 -0.77 13.94
CA GLU A 594 38.64 -0.90 12.50
C GLU A 594 37.39 -0.32 11.82
N VAL A 595 37.59 0.51 10.79
CA VAL A 595 36.49 1.16 10.08
C VAL A 595 36.49 0.74 8.61
N MET A 596 35.36 0.17 8.20
CA MET A 596 35.07 -0.23 6.83
C MET A 596 34.05 0.71 6.21
N MET A 597 34.45 1.39 5.14
CA MET A 597 33.61 2.36 4.43
C MET A 597 33.89 2.29 2.93
N PRO A 598 32.88 2.47 2.04
CA PRO A 598 33.17 2.57 0.61
C PRO A 598 34.15 3.72 0.33
N ALA A 599 35.11 3.48 -0.56
CA ALA A 599 36.15 4.45 -0.87
C ALA A 599 35.56 5.74 -1.48
N LEU A 600 36.17 6.87 -1.13
CA LEU A 600 35.86 8.18 -1.69
C LEU A 600 36.69 8.41 -2.95
N LYS A 601 36.02 8.81 -4.05
CA LYS A 601 36.67 9.06 -5.34
C LYS A 601 37.55 10.31 -5.32
N GLY A 602 37.25 11.28 -4.46
CA GLY A 602 37.92 12.57 -4.42
C GLY A 602 37.87 13.28 -5.77
N LYS A 603 39.00 13.84 -6.21
CA LYS A 603 39.13 14.52 -7.52
C LYS A 603 39.34 13.56 -8.70
N ASN A 604 39.47 12.26 -8.45
CA ASN A 604 39.71 11.30 -9.51
C ASN A 604 38.44 11.07 -10.36
N LYS A 605 38.63 10.67 -11.61
CA LYS A 605 37.48 10.31 -12.48
C LYS A 605 36.85 8.97 -12.08
N GLN A 606 37.65 8.10 -11.48
CA GLN A 606 37.29 6.73 -11.10
C GLN A 606 38.11 6.29 -9.88
N LEU A 607 37.60 5.35 -9.09
CA LEU A 607 38.35 4.67 -8.04
C LEU A 607 39.40 3.72 -8.63
N THR A 608 40.48 3.46 -7.90
CA THR A 608 41.43 2.40 -8.28
C THR A 608 40.75 1.01 -8.22
N CYS A 609 41.36 0.00 -8.83
CA CYS A 609 40.86 -1.38 -8.77
C CYS A 609 40.71 -1.85 -7.31
N GLU A 610 41.76 -1.66 -6.50
CA GLU A 610 41.76 -1.99 -5.07
C GLU A 610 40.64 -1.27 -4.30
N GLN A 611 40.51 0.05 -4.47
CA GLN A 611 39.44 0.83 -3.84
C GLN A 611 38.05 0.38 -4.27
N SER A 612 37.87 0.03 -5.54
CA SER A 612 36.59 -0.44 -6.08
C SER A 612 36.24 -1.84 -5.57
N ASN A 613 37.24 -2.73 -5.44
CA ASN A 613 37.10 -4.06 -4.84
C ASN A 613 36.74 -3.96 -3.36
N HIS A 614 37.47 -3.15 -2.59
CA HIS A 614 37.18 -2.89 -1.18
C HIS A 614 35.75 -2.35 -1.02
N SER A 615 35.36 -1.35 -1.83
CA SER A 615 33.99 -0.80 -1.80
C SER A 615 32.91 -1.84 -2.09
N ARG A 616 33.19 -2.83 -2.97
CA ARG A 616 32.25 -3.93 -3.22
C ARG A 616 32.11 -4.86 -2.02
N ILE A 617 33.20 -5.15 -1.30
CA ILE A 617 33.18 -5.94 -0.06
C ILE A 617 32.36 -5.21 1.00
N VAL A 618 32.63 -3.92 1.24
CA VAL A 618 31.88 -3.11 2.22
C VAL A 618 30.38 -3.11 1.89
N THR A 619 30.02 -2.87 0.63
CA THR A 619 28.60 -2.90 0.21
C THR A 619 27.97 -4.29 0.29
N LYS A 620 28.75 -5.37 0.17
CA LYS A 620 28.28 -6.76 0.35
C LYS A 620 27.90 -7.05 1.79
N ILE A 621 28.53 -6.40 2.75
CA ILE A 621 28.28 -6.63 4.18
C ILE A 621 27.38 -5.57 4.81
N ARG A 622 27.30 -4.35 4.25
CA ARG A 622 26.49 -3.22 4.78
C ARG A 622 25.00 -3.31 4.46
N TRP A 623 24.60 -4.04 3.42
CA TRP A 623 23.19 -4.16 2.98
C TRP A 623 22.13 -4.55 4.05
N PRO A 624 22.46 -5.24 5.17
CA PRO A 624 21.46 -5.59 6.18
C PRO A 624 20.77 -4.36 6.77
N VAL A 625 21.49 -3.27 7.04
CA VAL A 625 20.90 -2.06 7.64
C VAL A 625 19.88 -1.40 6.71
N GLU A 626 20.14 -1.39 5.41
CA GLU A 626 19.21 -0.87 4.40
C GLU A 626 17.94 -1.72 4.36
N SER A 627 18.09 -3.04 4.46
CA SER A 627 16.97 -3.99 4.49
C SER A 627 16.16 -3.87 5.78
N VAL A 628 16.82 -3.67 6.92
CA VAL A 628 16.17 -3.37 8.21
C VAL A 628 15.30 -2.12 8.07
N HIS A 629 15.84 -1.01 7.54
CA HIS A 629 15.06 0.22 7.33
C HIS A 629 13.89 0.00 6.37
N GLY A 630 14.10 -0.74 5.29
CA GLY A 630 13.05 -1.10 4.33
C GLY A 630 11.91 -1.88 4.97
N VAL A 631 12.22 -2.89 5.78
CA VAL A 631 11.22 -3.69 6.51
C VAL A 631 10.53 -2.85 7.58
N LEU A 632 11.26 -2.05 8.36
CA LEU A 632 10.67 -1.17 9.37
C LEU A 632 9.69 -0.17 8.74
N GLY A 633 10.06 0.44 7.60
CA GLY A 633 9.20 1.37 6.87
C GLY A 633 7.97 0.69 6.24
N GLN A 634 8.16 -0.48 5.61
CA GLN A 634 7.05 -1.25 5.02
C GLN A 634 6.10 -1.78 6.10
N LYS A 635 6.64 -2.22 7.24
CA LYS A 635 5.83 -2.77 8.34
C LYS A 635 5.11 -1.71 9.14
N ASN A 636 5.74 -0.56 9.36
CA ASN A 636 5.27 0.48 10.26
C ASN A 636 5.09 1.79 9.47
N ARG A 637 4.00 1.90 8.69
CA ARG A 637 3.76 3.07 7.84
C ARG A 637 3.69 4.39 8.60
N LEU A 638 3.34 4.35 9.90
CA LEU A 638 3.43 5.51 10.78
C LEU A 638 4.82 6.15 10.75
N LEU A 639 5.89 5.35 10.69
CA LEU A 639 7.27 5.82 10.70
C LEU A 639 7.77 6.29 9.33
N HIS A 640 7.10 5.88 8.24
CA HIS A 640 7.48 6.23 6.88
C HIS A 640 6.67 7.42 6.31
N HIS A 641 5.43 7.59 6.77
CA HIS A 641 4.58 8.71 6.40
C HIS A 641 4.86 9.97 7.25
N GLN A 642 4.08 11.03 7.04
CA GLN A 642 4.22 12.26 7.78
C GLN A 642 3.76 12.08 9.24
N PHE A 643 4.72 11.96 10.15
CA PHE A 643 4.51 11.80 11.58
C PHE A 643 3.91 13.08 12.21
N SER A 644 2.94 12.94 13.10
CA SER A 644 2.31 14.12 13.71
C SER A 644 3.21 14.77 14.76
N ASN A 645 3.20 16.10 14.80
CA ASN A 645 3.95 16.87 15.80
C ASN A 645 3.57 16.48 17.25
N LYS A 646 2.32 16.09 17.48
CA LYS A 646 1.83 15.66 18.81
C LYS A 646 2.49 14.37 19.31
N MET A 647 2.92 13.51 18.39
CA MET A 647 3.54 12.22 18.73
C MET A 647 5.06 12.29 18.81
N LEU A 648 5.70 13.38 18.34
CA LEU A 648 7.15 13.54 18.34
C LEU A 648 7.82 13.28 19.70
N PRO A 649 7.25 13.70 20.86
CA PRO A 649 7.82 13.37 22.16
C PRO A 649 7.97 11.86 22.41
N GLN A 650 7.13 11.03 21.79
CA GLN A 650 7.13 9.57 21.91
C GLN A 650 7.88 8.89 20.74
N ALA A 651 8.46 9.64 19.80
CA ALA A 651 9.08 9.09 18.60
C ALA A 651 10.20 8.09 18.92
N LYS A 652 11.05 8.39 19.92
CA LYS A 652 12.10 7.49 20.40
C LYS A 652 11.53 6.11 20.77
N SER A 653 10.52 6.11 21.63
CA SER A 653 9.92 4.89 22.16
C SER A 653 9.21 4.11 21.07
N ILE A 654 8.47 4.78 20.17
CA ILE A 654 7.78 4.11 19.06
C ILE A 654 8.78 3.43 18.11
N VAL A 655 9.88 4.09 17.76
CA VAL A 655 10.91 3.51 16.89
C VAL A 655 11.59 2.33 17.57
N ARG A 656 11.93 2.42 18.86
CA ARG A 656 12.48 1.30 19.63
C ARG A 656 11.51 0.12 19.74
N ILE A 657 10.21 0.38 19.95
CA ILE A 657 9.17 -0.66 19.92
C ILE A 657 9.12 -1.33 18.55
N ALA A 658 9.19 -0.57 17.46
CA ALA A 658 9.25 -1.14 16.11
C ALA A 658 10.52 -2.00 15.91
N GLY A 659 11.66 -1.58 16.48
CA GLY A 659 12.89 -2.37 16.50
C GLY A 659 12.76 -3.68 17.29
N PHE A 660 12.15 -3.64 18.48
CA PHE A 660 11.82 -4.84 19.26
C PHE A 660 10.94 -5.81 18.48
N MET A 661 9.84 -5.31 17.89
CA MET A 661 8.92 -6.13 17.10
C MET A 661 9.62 -6.72 15.86
N TYR A 662 10.55 -5.98 15.26
CA TYR A 662 11.38 -6.48 14.16
C TYR A 662 12.25 -7.66 14.62
N ASN A 663 13.02 -7.49 15.69
CA ASN A 663 13.88 -8.57 16.21
C ASN A 663 13.02 -9.78 16.60
N LYS A 664 11.89 -9.57 17.27
CA LYS A 664 11.07 -10.67 17.77
C LYS A 664 10.42 -11.52 16.68
N PHE A 665 9.94 -10.89 15.60
CA PHE A 665 9.06 -11.56 14.63
C PHE A 665 9.56 -11.58 13.17
N CYS A 666 10.62 -10.83 12.83
CA CYS A 666 11.17 -10.85 11.47
C CYS A 666 12.30 -11.88 11.37
N LYS A 667 12.35 -12.58 10.23
CA LYS A 667 13.44 -13.50 9.89
C LYS A 667 14.76 -12.73 9.81
N ARG A 668 15.85 -13.34 10.27
CA ARG A 668 17.20 -12.81 10.08
C ARG A 668 17.58 -12.80 8.61
N LEU A 669 18.44 -11.86 8.26
CA LEU A 669 18.87 -11.61 6.90
C LEU A 669 20.04 -12.53 6.57
N GLY A 670 19.85 -13.38 5.57
CA GLY A 670 20.91 -14.16 4.94
C GLY A 670 21.14 -13.66 3.51
N SER A 671 22.38 -13.73 3.04
CA SER A 671 22.72 -13.46 1.64
C SER A 671 22.97 -14.77 0.88
N ASP A 672 22.64 -14.78 -0.40
CA ASP A 672 23.07 -15.77 -1.41
C ASP A 672 22.63 -17.24 -1.24
N GLY A 673 22.05 -17.64 -0.10
CA GLY A 673 21.55 -19.00 0.10
C GLY A 673 22.64 -20.06 -0.13
N GLU A 674 22.34 -21.06 -0.95
CA GLU A 674 23.28 -22.15 -1.29
C GLU A 674 24.51 -21.67 -2.08
N LEU A 675 24.43 -20.54 -2.79
CA LEU A 675 25.55 -19.98 -3.55
C LEU A 675 26.55 -19.22 -2.68
N ARG A 676 26.27 -19.06 -1.39
CA ARG A 676 27.09 -18.30 -0.44
C ARG A 676 28.57 -18.70 -0.48
N PRO A 677 28.97 -19.98 -0.33
CA PRO A 677 30.39 -20.34 -0.27
C PRO A 677 31.13 -19.96 -1.57
N ALA A 678 30.56 -20.32 -2.72
CA ALA A 678 31.14 -20.01 -4.01
C ALA A 678 31.29 -18.49 -4.25
N ILE A 679 30.32 -17.68 -3.81
CA ILE A 679 30.40 -16.22 -3.92
C ILE A 679 31.52 -15.67 -3.04
N VAL A 680 31.65 -16.13 -1.80
CA VAL A 680 32.71 -15.69 -0.89
C VAL A 680 34.08 -16.08 -1.43
N ASP A 681 34.28 -17.32 -1.86
CA ASP A 681 35.53 -17.80 -2.48
C ASP A 681 35.92 -16.98 -3.70
N ARG A 682 34.93 -16.65 -4.54
CA ARG A 682 35.16 -15.79 -5.71
C ARG A 682 35.53 -14.37 -5.30
N MET A 683 34.89 -13.79 -4.28
CA MET A 683 35.26 -12.45 -3.80
C MET A 683 36.68 -12.45 -3.22
N ASN A 684 37.04 -13.46 -2.44
CA ASN A 684 38.37 -13.60 -1.84
C ASN A 684 39.47 -13.84 -2.89
N SER A 685 39.23 -14.67 -3.91
CA SER A 685 40.19 -14.89 -5.00
C SER A 685 40.40 -13.67 -5.90
N ARG A 686 39.46 -12.72 -5.93
CA ARG A 686 39.54 -11.52 -6.78
C ARG A 686 39.98 -10.25 -6.04
N LYS A 687 39.79 -10.15 -4.71
CA LYS A 687 39.94 -8.88 -3.97
C LYS A 687 41.30 -8.20 -4.14
N ALA A 688 42.37 -8.98 -4.26
CA ALA A 688 43.75 -8.50 -4.43
C ALA A 688 44.23 -8.45 -5.89
N LEU A 689 43.43 -8.90 -6.87
CA LEU A 689 43.86 -8.92 -8.26
C LEU A 689 43.76 -7.52 -8.89
N PRO A 690 44.79 -7.07 -9.65
CA PRO A 690 44.70 -5.89 -10.47
C PRO A 690 43.74 -6.10 -11.66
N ASN A 691 43.32 -5.01 -12.29
CA ASN A 691 42.51 -5.05 -13.51
C ASN A 691 43.38 -4.74 -14.72
N ASP A 692 44.02 -5.78 -15.27
CA ASP A 692 44.95 -5.65 -16.41
C ASP A 692 44.29 -5.05 -17.65
N LEU A 693 42.99 -5.32 -17.85
CA LEU A 693 42.22 -4.71 -18.94
C LEU A 693 42.10 -3.19 -18.77
N SER A 694 42.00 -2.69 -17.54
CA SER A 694 41.99 -1.25 -17.27
C SER A 694 43.34 -0.60 -17.61
N VAL A 695 44.44 -1.25 -17.23
CA VAL A 695 45.80 -0.77 -17.53
C VAL A 695 46.00 -0.68 -19.05
N GLU A 696 45.68 -1.76 -19.76
CA GLU A 696 45.81 -1.84 -21.22
C GLU A 696 44.91 -0.80 -21.93
N MET A 697 43.68 -0.60 -21.43
CA MET A 697 42.75 0.40 -21.97
C MET A 697 43.33 1.82 -21.91
N GLU A 698 44.03 2.16 -20.82
CA GLU A 698 44.68 3.46 -20.62
C GLU A 698 45.91 3.61 -21.52
N GLU A 699 46.82 2.63 -21.51
CA GLU A 699 48.04 2.60 -22.33
C GLU A 699 47.72 2.78 -23.81
N LYS A 700 46.74 2.02 -24.30
CA LYS A 700 46.34 2.03 -25.71
C LYS A 700 45.32 3.12 -26.05
N ARG A 701 44.86 3.87 -25.05
CA ARG A 701 43.88 4.97 -25.17
C ARG A 701 42.59 4.55 -25.88
N TRP A 702 42.09 3.34 -25.63
CA TRP A 702 40.90 2.78 -26.30
C TRP A 702 39.63 3.60 -26.13
N ALA A 703 39.53 4.36 -25.03
CA ALA A 703 38.44 5.31 -24.81
C ALA A 703 38.38 6.41 -25.87
N ARG A 704 39.54 6.86 -26.40
CA ARG A 704 39.66 7.94 -27.40
C ARG A 704 39.57 7.44 -28.83
N ARG A 705 39.74 6.14 -29.06
CA ARG A 705 39.67 5.54 -30.40
C ARG A 705 38.23 5.55 -30.91
N LYS A 706 38.05 6.00 -32.16
CA LYS A 706 36.80 5.83 -32.90
C LYS A 706 36.65 4.36 -33.26
N THR A 707 35.66 3.71 -32.67
CA THR A 707 35.29 2.32 -32.97
C THR A 707 33.95 2.36 -33.70
N LEU A 708 33.82 1.64 -34.81
CA LEU A 708 32.53 1.51 -35.49
C LEU A 708 31.61 0.64 -34.63
N PHE A 709 30.47 1.21 -34.24
CA PHE A 709 29.41 0.50 -33.52
C PHE A 709 28.49 -0.16 -34.53
N HIS A 710 28.15 -1.42 -34.28
CA HIS A 710 27.21 -2.20 -35.06
C HIS A 710 26.03 -2.56 -34.17
N ASP A 711 24.83 -2.64 -34.73
CA ASP A 711 23.68 -3.16 -33.99
C ASP A 711 23.82 -4.67 -33.81
N LEU A 712 23.71 -5.11 -32.56
CA LEU A 712 23.96 -6.48 -32.14
C LEU A 712 22.62 -7.21 -31.99
N THR A 713 22.32 -8.04 -32.98
CA THR A 713 21.19 -8.98 -33.01
C THR A 713 21.53 -10.32 -32.37
N ALA A 714 20.51 -11.11 -32.03
CA ALA A 714 20.71 -12.39 -31.33
C ALA A 714 21.65 -13.37 -32.08
N ASP A 715 21.75 -13.25 -33.42
CA ASP A 715 22.63 -14.04 -34.29
C ASP A 715 24.08 -13.53 -34.38
N LYS A 716 24.43 -12.45 -33.68
CA LYS A 716 25.79 -11.87 -33.70
C LYS A 716 26.55 -12.23 -32.43
N ILE A 717 27.88 -12.41 -32.57
CA ILE A 717 28.79 -12.82 -31.48
C ILE A 717 28.32 -14.14 -30.85
N LEU A 718 28.14 -15.15 -31.68
CA LEU A 718 27.69 -16.50 -31.27
C LEU A 718 28.74 -17.23 -30.43
N ASP A 719 29.98 -16.79 -30.48
CA ASP A 719 31.11 -17.29 -29.72
C ASP A 719 31.21 -16.69 -28.31
N PHE A 720 30.28 -15.84 -27.88
CA PHE A 720 30.25 -15.33 -26.50
C PHE A 720 29.83 -16.44 -25.51
N PRO A 721 30.46 -16.52 -24.31
CA PRO A 721 30.11 -17.51 -23.28
C PRO A 721 28.63 -17.55 -22.92
N GLU A 722 28.01 -18.73 -23.02
CA GLU A 722 26.69 -19.00 -22.45
C GLU A 722 26.79 -19.27 -20.95
N LEU A 723 25.97 -18.59 -20.14
CA LEU A 723 25.97 -18.70 -18.69
C LEU A 723 24.56 -18.93 -18.15
N THR A 724 24.45 -19.80 -17.15
CA THR A 724 23.26 -19.96 -16.34
C THR A 724 23.03 -18.76 -15.42
N LEU A 725 21.81 -18.60 -14.88
CA LEU A 725 21.52 -17.54 -13.92
C LEU A 725 22.38 -17.63 -12.65
N ASP A 726 22.72 -18.83 -12.20
CA ASP A 726 23.55 -19.00 -11.00
C ASP A 726 25.01 -18.67 -11.27
N GLN A 727 25.53 -19.02 -12.45
CA GLN A 727 26.84 -18.55 -12.90
C GLN A 727 26.90 -17.01 -13.02
N LEU A 728 25.81 -16.36 -13.47
CA LEU A 728 25.71 -14.90 -13.50
C LEU A 728 25.65 -14.29 -12.09
N LYS A 729 24.87 -14.87 -11.17
CA LYS A 729 24.86 -14.43 -9.75
C LYS A 729 26.24 -14.53 -9.12
N LEU A 730 26.98 -15.60 -9.42
CA LEU A 730 28.35 -15.80 -8.96
C LEU A 730 29.28 -14.74 -9.57
N LEU A 731 29.23 -14.52 -10.89
CA LEU A 731 30.01 -13.49 -11.58
C LEU A 731 29.75 -12.09 -11.02
N PHE A 732 28.49 -11.75 -10.72
CA PHE A 732 28.08 -10.43 -10.22
C PHE A 732 28.17 -10.29 -8.69
N THR A 733 28.48 -11.37 -7.99
CA THR A 733 28.55 -11.50 -6.53
C THR A 733 27.24 -11.16 -5.80
N GLY A 734 26.10 -11.44 -6.45
CA GLY A 734 24.76 -11.28 -5.88
C GLY A 734 23.66 -10.93 -6.89
N SER A 735 22.41 -10.91 -6.42
CA SER A 735 21.23 -10.69 -7.28
C SER A 735 20.91 -9.23 -7.62
N TYR A 736 21.50 -8.26 -6.90
CA TYR A 736 21.15 -6.84 -7.07
C TYR A 736 21.55 -6.33 -8.46
N GLN A 737 22.78 -6.60 -8.88
CA GLN A 737 23.30 -6.22 -10.19
C GLN A 737 22.46 -6.82 -11.31
N LEU A 738 21.99 -8.07 -11.14
CA LEU A 738 21.12 -8.74 -12.12
C LEU A 738 19.77 -8.02 -12.27
N LYS A 739 19.14 -7.60 -11.17
CA LYS A 739 17.89 -6.83 -11.22
C LYS A 739 18.08 -5.50 -11.95
N GLN A 740 19.17 -4.80 -11.66
CA GLN A 740 19.48 -3.51 -12.30
C GLN A 740 19.94 -3.66 -13.76
N ALA A 741 20.58 -4.78 -14.11
CA ALA A 741 21.02 -5.10 -15.46
C ALA A 741 19.84 -5.10 -16.45
N LEU A 742 18.68 -5.63 -16.05
CA LEU A 742 17.46 -5.61 -16.87
C LEU A 742 16.99 -4.19 -17.21
N SER A 743 17.09 -3.25 -16.28
CA SER A 743 16.72 -1.84 -16.53
C SER A 743 17.66 -1.19 -17.54
N TYR A 744 18.98 -1.37 -17.39
CA TYR A 744 19.95 -0.84 -18.35
C TYR A 744 19.82 -1.50 -19.72
N LEU A 745 19.54 -2.80 -19.75
CA LEU A 745 19.30 -3.52 -21.00
C LEU A 745 18.05 -2.97 -21.71
N SER A 746 16.96 -2.72 -20.98
CA SER A 746 15.76 -2.10 -21.55
C SER A 746 16.05 -0.75 -22.20
N GLU A 747 16.90 0.07 -21.58
CA GLU A 747 17.31 1.37 -22.15
C GLU A 747 18.20 1.19 -23.39
N LEU A 748 19.11 0.21 -23.36
CA LEU A 748 19.98 -0.11 -24.51
C LEU A 748 19.21 -0.61 -25.73
N MET A 749 18.07 -1.28 -25.52
CA MET A 749 17.20 -1.77 -26.60
C MET A 749 16.30 -0.66 -27.19
N GLY A 750 16.05 0.42 -26.43
CA GLY A 750 15.17 1.53 -26.83
C GLY A 750 13.68 1.16 -26.91
N ASP A 751 12.87 2.09 -27.43
CA ASP A 751 11.40 1.97 -27.55
C ASP A 751 10.93 1.12 -28.75
N ARG A 752 11.86 0.54 -29.52
CA ARG A 752 11.47 -0.28 -30.66
C ARG A 752 10.90 -1.61 -30.16
N ASP A 753 9.79 -2.05 -30.77
CA ASP A 753 9.09 -3.31 -30.43
C ASP A 753 9.89 -4.55 -30.88
N ASP A 754 11.03 -4.38 -31.57
CA ASP A 754 11.95 -5.45 -31.94
C ASP A 754 12.99 -5.70 -30.83
N MET A 755 12.89 -6.89 -30.21
CA MET A 755 13.67 -7.34 -29.05
C MET A 755 15.19 -7.51 -29.29
N ALA A 756 15.80 -6.89 -30.31
CA ALA A 756 17.01 -7.43 -30.89
C ALA A 756 18.15 -6.44 -31.18
N HIS A 757 18.09 -5.17 -30.80
CA HIS A 757 19.18 -4.24 -31.18
C HIS A 757 19.83 -3.59 -29.96
N VAL A 758 21.04 -4.06 -29.63
CA VAL A 758 21.96 -3.36 -28.71
C VAL A 758 23.14 -2.87 -29.53
N SER A 759 23.41 -1.56 -29.58
CA SER A 759 24.54 -1.05 -30.36
C SER A 759 25.87 -1.28 -29.64
N VAL A 760 26.78 -2.02 -30.28
CA VAL A 760 28.06 -2.46 -29.71
C VAL A 760 29.19 -2.36 -30.74
N GLY A 761 30.34 -1.84 -30.32
CA GLY A 761 31.56 -1.81 -31.11
C GLY A 761 32.47 -2.99 -30.79
N ILE A 762 32.90 -3.75 -31.79
CA ILE A 762 33.87 -4.83 -31.59
C ILE A 762 35.28 -4.27 -31.75
N LEU A 763 36.12 -4.46 -30.74
CA LEU A 763 37.55 -4.15 -30.80
C LEU A 763 38.32 -5.47 -30.98
N LYS A 764 38.63 -5.81 -32.23
CA LYS A 764 39.57 -6.89 -32.54
C LYS A 764 40.99 -6.31 -32.56
N GLU A 765 41.70 -6.43 -31.44
CA GLU A 765 43.15 -6.22 -31.43
C GLU A 765 43.86 -7.57 -31.26
N PRO A 766 44.95 -7.84 -32.00
CA PRO A 766 45.73 -9.06 -31.87
C PRO A 766 46.66 -9.03 -30.63
N THR A 767 46.16 -8.65 -29.45
CA THR A 767 47.02 -8.62 -28.23
C THR A 767 46.99 -9.86 -27.37
N THR A 768 46.01 -10.74 -27.56
CA THR A 768 46.14 -12.16 -27.19
C THR A 768 45.43 -12.98 -28.26
N PRO A 769 46.08 -13.99 -28.87
CA PRO A 769 45.48 -14.75 -29.98
C PRO A 769 44.20 -15.53 -29.60
N LEU A 770 43.85 -15.56 -28.32
CA LEU A 770 42.76 -16.36 -27.75
C LEU A 770 41.59 -15.55 -27.16
N THR A 771 41.64 -14.21 -27.12
CA THR A 771 40.55 -13.40 -26.52
C THR A 771 39.95 -12.38 -27.47
N HIS A 772 38.67 -12.08 -27.27
CA HIS A 772 37.95 -11.00 -27.97
C HIS A 772 37.56 -9.89 -27.00
N THR A 773 37.67 -8.63 -27.44
CA THR A 773 37.25 -7.46 -26.64
C THR A 773 36.08 -6.74 -27.30
N ILE A 774 35.03 -6.52 -26.51
CA ILE A 774 33.83 -5.78 -26.91
C ILE A 774 33.79 -4.44 -26.18
N LYS A 775 33.44 -3.38 -26.91
CA LYS A 775 33.21 -2.04 -26.40
C LYS A 775 31.73 -1.66 -26.58
N PHE A 776 31.10 -1.17 -25.53
CA PHE A 776 29.74 -0.64 -25.61
C PHE A 776 29.60 0.64 -24.80
N VAL A 777 28.52 1.38 -25.03
CA VAL A 777 28.24 2.65 -24.35
C VAL A 777 26.87 2.55 -23.68
N VAL A 778 26.82 2.89 -22.41
CA VAL A 778 25.57 2.91 -21.63
C VAL A 778 25.33 4.33 -21.12
N GLN A 779 24.08 4.76 -21.15
CA GLN A 779 23.65 6.03 -20.57
C GLN A 779 23.59 5.92 -19.04
N SER A 780 23.91 7.01 -18.33
CA SER A 780 23.72 7.07 -16.87
C SER A 780 22.24 7.13 -16.55
N ARG A 781 21.79 6.30 -15.59
CA ARG A 781 20.41 6.34 -15.07
C ARG A 781 20.04 7.64 -14.35
N HIS A 782 21.04 8.42 -13.93
CA HIS A 782 20.86 9.63 -13.12
C HIS A 782 20.98 10.92 -13.93
N MET A 783 21.68 10.87 -15.07
CA MET A 783 21.99 12.06 -15.88
C MET A 783 21.97 11.74 -17.37
N ASN A 784 21.12 12.44 -18.12
CA ASN A 784 20.99 12.28 -19.58
C ASN A 784 22.25 12.69 -20.36
N SER A 785 23.09 13.58 -19.81
CA SER A 785 24.32 14.01 -20.46
C SER A 785 25.49 13.04 -20.28
N ARG A 786 25.40 12.12 -19.31
CA ARG A 786 26.54 11.28 -18.89
C ARG A 786 26.44 9.88 -19.48
N LYS A 787 27.42 9.52 -20.31
CA LYS A 787 27.56 8.16 -20.88
C LYS A 787 28.82 7.49 -20.37
N TYR A 788 28.76 6.18 -20.14
CA TYR A 788 29.89 5.37 -19.70
C TYR A 788 30.31 4.42 -20.81
N ARG A 789 31.60 4.46 -21.20
CA ARG A 789 32.17 3.41 -22.04
C ARG A 789 32.50 2.19 -21.19
N CYS A 790 32.19 1.03 -21.74
CA CYS A 790 32.30 -0.25 -21.08
C CYS A 790 33.03 -1.22 -22.01
N PHE A 791 33.91 -2.04 -21.44
CA PHE A 791 34.73 -3.00 -22.16
C PHE A 791 34.63 -4.37 -21.49
N ILE A 792 34.49 -5.42 -22.29
CA ILE A 792 34.44 -6.81 -21.84
C ILE A 792 35.42 -7.62 -22.69
N ARG A 793 36.33 -8.32 -22.04
CA ARG A 793 37.22 -9.31 -22.63
C ARG A 793 36.69 -10.71 -22.31
N TYR A 794 36.55 -11.55 -23.33
CA TYR A 794 36.06 -12.90 -23.19
C TYR A 794 36.86 -13.90 -24.03
N LEU A 795 36.79 -15.17 -23.63
CA LEU A 795 37.31 -16.32 -24.35
C LEU A 795 36.19 -16.88 -25.24
N PRO A 796 36.39 -16.96 -26.56
CA PRO A 796 35.39 -17.50 -27.48
C PRO A 796 35.01 -18.94 -27.13
N SER A 797 33.71 -19.24 -27.12
CA SER A 797 33.12 -20.58 -26.94
C SER A 797 33.43 -21.29 -25.61
N VAL A 798 33.85 -20.55 -24.57
CA VAL A 798 34.07 -21.08 -23.22
C VAL A 798 32.84 -20.77 -22.35
N ASN A 799 31.90 -21.71 -22.26
CA ASN A 799 30.60 -21.55 -21.58
C ASN A 799 30.66 -21.69 -20.04
N GLU A 800 31.66 -21.04 -19.45
CA GLU A 800 31.89 -20.99 -18.01
C GLU A 800 32.18 -19.55 -17.59
N ILE A 801 32.10 -19.28 -16.28
CA ILE A 801 32.34 -17.93 -15.74
C ILE A 801 33.72 -17.40 -16.12
N ASN A 802 34.72 -18.28 -16.22
CA ASN A 802 36.08 -17.93 -16.64
C ASN A 802 36.17 -17.56 -18.12
N GLY A 803 35.15 -17.91 -18.92
CA GLY A 803 34.98 -17.40 -20.28
C GLY A 803 34.84 -15.88 -20.32
N ILE A 804 34.36 -15.25 -19.24
CA ILE A 804 34.44 -13.79 -19.04
C ILE A 804 35.78 -13.46 -18.36
N ALA A 805 36.80 -13.19 -19.17
CA ALA A 805 38.17 -13.01 -18.72
C ALA A 805 38.36 -11.71 -17.90
N ALA A 806 37.89 -10.56 -18.40
CA ALA A 806 38.03 -9.27 -17.73
C ALA A 806 36.96 -8.26 -18.18
N TYR A 807 36.74 -7.22 -17.39
CA TYR A 807 35.83 -6.12 -17.75
C TYR A 807 36.25 -4.82 -17.07
N VAL A 808 35.94 -3.70 -17.72
CA VAL A 808 36.14 -2.36 -17.15
C VAL A 808 35.05 -1.42 -17.66
N CYS A 809 34.54 -0.57 -16.77
CA CYS A 809 33.58 0.48 -17.10
C CYS A 809 34.11 1.81 -16.60
N GLU A 810 33.88 2.91 -17.30
CA GLU A 810 34.31 4.25 -16.86
C GLU A 810 33.51 4.84 -15.69
N CYS A 811 32.53 4.12 -15.14
CA CYS A 811 31.81 4.59 -13.96
C CYS A 811 32.69 4.54 -12.71
N ALA A 812 32.31 5.27 -11.65
CA ALA A 812 33.14 5.45 -10.45
C ALA A 812 33.67 4.13 -9.83
N ASN A 813 32.87 3.06 -9.87
CA ASN A 813 33.20 1.73 -9.32
C ASN A 813 33.59 0.69 -10.40
N GLY A 814 33.70 1.12 -11.66
CA GLY A 814 33.80 0.23 -12.82
C GLY A 814 35.15 -0.43 -13.03
N ASN A 815 36.16 -0.14 -12.21
CA ASN A 815 37.49 -0.72 -12.26
C ASN A 815 37.65 -1.98 -11.39
N ARG A 816 36.60 -2.41 -10.68
CA ARG A 816 36.66 -3.60 -9.82
C ARG A 816 36.77 -4.91 -10.61
N THR A 817 37.43 -5.88 -10.00
CA THR A 817 37.44 -7.31 -10.39
C THR A 817 36.52 -8.16 -9.51
N VAL A 818 36.12 -7.65 -8.34
CA VAL A 818 35.13 -8.26 -7.45
C VAL A 818 33.73 -7.84 -7.89
N GLY A 819 33.01 -8.75 -8.56
CA GLY A 819 31.69 -8.48 -9.14
C GLY A 819 31.75 -7.41 -10.25
N THR A 820 30.60 -7.03 -10.81
CA THR A 820 30.54 -6.10 -11.96
C THR A 820 29.65 -4.91 -11.65
N CYS A 821 29.91 -3.73 -12.23
CA CYS A 821 28.90 -2.66 -12.19
C CYS A 821 27.67 -3.07 -13.03
N SER A 822 26.50 -2.47 -12.76
CA SER A 822 25.27 -2.83 -13.47
C SER A 822 25.33 -2.55 -14.98
N HIS A 823 26.20 -1.62 -15.43
CA HIS A 823 26.44 -1.38 -16.85
C HIS A 823 27.08 -2.61 -17.53
N ILE A 824 28.14 -3.17 -16.94
CA ILE A 824 28.80 -4.40 -17.42
C ILE A 824 27.85 -5.59 -17.31
N ALA A 825 27.13 -5.71 -16.19
CA ALA A 825 26.18 -6.78 -15.97
C ALA A 825 25.09 -6.84 -17.04
N ALA A 826 24.61 -5.69 -17.54
CA ALA A 826 23.58 -5.61 -18.56
C ALA A 826 23.97 -6.31 -19.86
N LEU A 827 25.15 -6.00 -20.41
CA LEU A 827 25.60 -6.63 -21.67
C LEU A 827 25.98 -8.09 -21.48
N ILE A 828 26.65 -8.44 -20.37
CA ILE A 828 26.96 -9.85 -20.05
C ILE A 828 25.67 -10.65 -19.93
N TYR A 829 24.67 -10.15 -19.20
CA TYR A 829 23.38 -10.83 -19.08
C TYR A 829 22.73 -11.05 -20.45
N TYR A 830 22.68 -10.03 -21.31
CA TYR A 830 22.08 -10.15 -22.64
C TYR A 830 22.80 -11.21 -23.49
N LEU A 831 24.13 -11.11 -23.64
CA LEU A 831 24.90 -11.98 -24.52
C LEU A 831 25.01 -13.42 -24.00
N ALA A 832 25.15 -13.59 -22.69
CA ALA A 832 25.33 -14.92 -22.09
C ALA A 832 24.03 -15.67 -21.81
N HIS A 833 22.89 -14.97 -21.68
CA HIS A 833 21.66 -15.57 -21.18
C HIS A 833 20.38 -14.97 -21.79
N GLY A 834 20.23 -13.65 -21.76
CA GLY A 834 19.00 -12.95 -22.11
C GLY A 834 18.56 -13.12 -23.57
N ARG A 835 19.51 -13.19 -24.52
CA ARG A 835 19.22 -13.37 -25.95
C ARG A 835 18.60 -14.73 -26.29
N TYR A 836 18.74 -15.71 -25.41
CA TYR A 836 18.20 -17.06 -25.57
C TYR A 836 16.79 -17.21 -24.98
N GLN A 837 16.28 -16.16 -24.34
CA GLN A 837 14.96 -16.15 -23.76
C GLN A 837 13.93 -15.71 -24.80
N ALA A 838 12.75 -16.33 -24.79
CA ALA A 838 11.65 -15.95 -25.69
C ALA A 838 11.20 -14.48 -25.52
N ARG A 839 11.44 -13.90 -24.35
CA ARG A 839 11.16 -12.49 -24.05
C ARG A 839 12.12 -11.96 -23.00
N ILE A 840 12.68 -10.78 -23.24
CA ILE A 840 13.41 -10.02 -22.24
C ILE A 840 12.41 -9.13 -21.49
N VAL A 841 12.39 -9.26 -20.16
CA VAL A 841 11.49 -8.45 -19.33
C VAL A 841 11.98 -7.01 -19.29
N ARG A 842 11.17 -6.07 -19.80
CA ARG A 842 11.36 -4.63 -19.65
C ARG A 842 10.68 -4.14 -18.36
N PRO A 843 11.44 -3.72 -17.33
CA PRO A 843 10.85 -3.36 -16.05
C PRO A 843 9.94 -2.12 -16.18
N ASN A 844 8.67 -2.25 -15.77
CA ASN A 844 7.69 -1.16 -15.70
C ASN A 844 7.52 -0.34 -17.00
N GLU A 845 7.54 -0.97 -18.17
CA GLU A 845 7.41 -0.32 -19.49
C GLU A 845 6.18 0.61 -19.63
N VAL A 846 5.10 0.33 -18.89
CA VAL A 846 3.90 1.19 -18.84
C VAL A 846 4.25 2.63 -18.40
N LEU A 847 5.30 2.83 -17.61
CA LEU A 847 5.73 4.15 -17.14
C LEU A 847 6.32 5.02 -18.25
N SER A 848 6.89 4.44 -19.31
CA SER A 848 7.44 5.20 -20.45
C SER A 848 6.36 5.99 -21.20
N ARG A 849 5.09 5.57 -21.08
CA ARG A 849 3.93 6.21 -21.70
C ARG A 849 3.09 7.03 -20.71
N LEU A 850 3.56 7.19 -19.47
CA LEU A 850 2.80 7.86 -18.40
C LEU A 850 2.63 9.36 -18.66
N PHE A 851 3.65 10.00 -19.24
CA PHE A 851 3.67 11.44 -19.48
C PHE A 851 3.42 11.75 -20.96
N VAL A 852 2.63 12.81 -21.22
CA VAL A 852 2.49 13.37 -22.57
C VAL A 852 3.79 14.12 -22.87
N THR A 853 4.71 13.48 -23.58
CA THR A 853 6.00 14.07 -23.92
C THR A 853 5.82 15.15 -25.00
N GLY A 854 5.66 16.40 -24.56
CA GLY A 854 6.19 17.54 -25.31
C GLY A 854 7.70 17.58 -25.09
N SER A 855 8.47 17.99 -26.10
CA SER A 855 9.93 18.14 -26.02
C SER A 855 10.30 19.21 -24.99
N GLU A 856 10.40 18.83 -23.72
CA GLU A 856 10.90 19.69 -22.65
C GLU A 856 12.29 19.24 -22.21
N ASN A 857 13.20 20.20 -22.10
CA ASN A 857 14.56 19.98 -21.62
C ASN A 857 14.52 19.63 -20.12
N ILE A 858 14.95 18.42 -19.77
CA ILE A 858 15.10 17.98 -18.39
C ILE A 858 16.27 18.73 -17.74
N VAL A 859 15.97 19.55 -16.72
CA VAL A 859 16.96 20.31 -15.93
C VAL A 859 17.33 19.48 -14.69
N ILE A 860 18.13 18.43 -14.85
CA ILE A 860 18.78 17.77 -13.71
C ILE A 860 20.28 17.72 -14.02
N ASN A 861 21.06 18.48 -13.24
CA ASN A 861 22.51 18.67 -13.42
C ASN A 861 23.37 18.08 -12.29
N GLU A 862 22.80 17.32 -11.36
CA GLU A 862 23.54 16.77 -10.21
C GLU A 862 23.42 15.24 -10.18
N ASP A 863 24.57 14.54 -10.24
CA ASP A 863 24.66 13.08 -10.14
C ASP A 863 24.66 12.67 -8.66
N SER A 864 23.71 11.84 -8.23
CA SER A 864 23.71 11.33 -6.86
C SER A 864 24.88 10.38 -6.55
N ASP A 865 25.58 9.89 -7.59
CA ASP A 865 26.72 8.99 -7.42
C ASP A 865 28.05 9.75 -7.16
N GLU A 866 28.04 11.09 -7.11
CA GLU A 866 29.23 11.93 -6.86
C GLU A 866 29.46 12.33 -5.39
N ASP A 867 28.64 11.83 -4.46
CA ASP A 867 28.82 12.01 -3.00
C ASP A 867 29.84 11.03 -2.37
#